data_AF-A0A425W1Z2-F1
#
_entry.id   AF-A0A425W1Z2-F1
#
_cell.length_a   1.000
_cell.length_b   1.000
_cell.length_c   1.000
_cell.angle_alpha   90.00
_cell.angle_beta   90.00
_cell.angle_gamma   90.00
#
_symmetry.space_group_name_H-M   'P 1'
#
loop_
_entity.id
_entity.type
_entity.pdbx_description
1 polymer ?
#
loop_
_entity_poly.entity_id
_entity_poly.type
_entity_poly.pdbx_seq_one_letter_code
_entity_poly.pdbx_strand_id
1 'polypeptide(L)'
;MRISARLWKADGRSGWSITCNQETPVKFLSTILGQKINVKNDIVAGLITAAVSIPIAMGYAQIAGLPAVYGLYGSVLPILFFALMSTSPHMIFGVDAAPAALTGSVLVSLGITAESAMALKAVPLITLCTACWLLLFSLLRFGHFVRYISEAVMGGFITGIGVEIITMQVPKLFGGPVGHGELPDLIVHIVHSAGAFNGVSFALGAGTLAVLLVSRKWLPKFPMAVVVMLAGALLNRWVDLTRFGVAALPSVAPGLPHFVNPAAAAGVLPMDTIIKYSMTIALVITAETLLSSSNMAERKGVTLKPNQGILAYALGNFAAAFTGCCPVNGSVSRMGIADQFGSDSQLTGIVAGLAMIAILLFGTGFIGFLPVPVLTAIVISALLGILEIDEAVHLAKIDWREFMIFVGAFCGVVLLGTIYGVVIGVALSFVVVLMRTMSPPRTFLGVMPGQLRFYDLRTARGAKPIAGAVLYRFSSNLYFANYDLFERDILDAIRPDTKTVIVDASGITSLDYTAAKKIDALYKRLKDSGIRLYLTEHISSVNQTLREADRDAMIQEGSVVRTMTGALLAAGYHPPYPVEGGENDSMNLNRSRRHLLLHDIEWAFGDKADDEIAAYVEKIVAHWQHTEGAGGSLEAFMRHSPVWQHLNGVREDDLLEHLEHRTAALAQRLNLDEADIEQAFAERRRQIADQLKQEDPQLYAMLKAHRGELDEVVSEQVRRVRANWRRNKAVDDLRARLHDLRHLIDNRGHNQDSRNSK
;
A
#
# COMPACT_ATOMS: atom_id res chain seq x y z
N MET A 1 20.00 5.44 -16.74
CA MET A 1 21.41 5.78 -17.05
C MET A 1 21.47 6.03 -18.57
N ARG A 2 21.78 7.24 -19.06
CA ARG A 2 22.17 7.41 -20.47
C ARG A 2 23.70 7.43 -20.48
N ILE A 3 24.29 6.25 -20.58
CA ILE A 3 25.69 6.13 -20.98
C ILE A 3 25.68 6.26 -22.49
N SER A 4 26.10 7.40 -23.04
CA SER A 4 26.38 7.47 -24.48
C SER A 4 27.84 7.15 -24.69
N ALA A 5 28.11 5.93 -25.16
CA ALA A 5 29.38 5.59 -25.75
C ALA A 5 29.33 6.00 -27.22
N ARG A 6 30.03 7.08 -27.60
CA ARG A 6 30.19 7.45 -29.01
C ARG A 6 31.58 7.01 -29.47
N LEU A 7 31.59 6.18 -30.51
CA LEU A 7 32.79 5.91 -31.27
C LEU A 7 33.07 7.13 -32.14
N TRP A 8 34.25 7.72 -32.01
CA TRP A 8 34.68 8.78 -32.91
C TRP A 8 35.91 8.34 -33.69
N LYS A 9 35.95 8.79 -34.95
CA LYS A 9 37.07 8.66 -35.86
C LYS A 9 37.39 10.05 -36.40
N ALA A 10 38.59 10.54 -36.14
CA ALA A 10 39.23 11.52 -37.01
C ALA A 10 40.74 11.24 -37.08
N ASP A 11 41.33 11.64 -38.20
CA ASP A 11 42.77 11.61 -38.47
C ASP A 11 43.44 10.27 -38.11
N GLY A 12 42.86 9.17 -38.58
CA GLY A 12 43.45 7.84 -38.48
C GLY A 12 43.47 7.22 -37.08
N ARG A 13 42.86 7.85 -36.07
CA ARG A 13 42.70 7.28 -34.71
C ARG A 13 41.23 7.07 -34.38
N SER A 14 40.92 5.89 -33.83
CA SER A 14 39.60 5.57 -33.27
C SER A 14 39.70 5.44 -31.75
N GLY A 15 38.78 6.08 -31.03
CA GLY A 15 38.68 6.00 -29.58
C GLY A 15 37.23 6.02 -29.12
N TRP A 16 37.00 5.53 -27.91
CA TRP A 16 35.71 5.61 -27.25
C TRP A 16 35.66 6.87 -26.39
N SER A 17 34.65 7.72 -26.58
CA SER A 17 34.32 8.75 -25.61
C SER A 17 33.15 8.25 -24.75
N ILE A 18 33.41 8.10 -23.46
CA ILE A 18 32.39 7.81 -22.45
C ILE A 18 32.05 9.16 -21.82
N THR A 19 30.94 9.75 -22.23
CA THR A 19 30.42 10.98 -21.60
C THR A 19 29.36 10.60 -20.59
N CYS A 20 29.65 10.88 -19.32
CA CYS A 20 28.69 10.71 -18.23
C CYS A 20 27.97 12.05 -18.03
N ASN A 21 26.69 12.14 -18.42
CA ASN A 21 25.87 13.28 -18.02
C ASN A 21 25.73 13.26 -16.49
N GLN A 22 26.48 14.14 -15.82
CA GLN A 22 26.25 14.50 -14.42
C GLN A 22 25.03 15.40 -14.36
N GLU A 23 23.88 14.87 -13.93
CA GLU A 23 22.78 15.71 -13.47
C GLU A 23 22.72 15.72 -11.94
N THR A 24 22.89 16.94 -11.43
CA THR A 24 22.90 17.46 -10.06
C THR A 24 24.20 17.28 -9.24
N PRO A 25 24.85 18.38 -8.82
CA PRO A 25 25.97 18.32 -7.89
C PRO A 25 25.51 17.80 -6.52
N VAL A 26 26.41 17.11 -5.82
CA VAL A 26 26.21 16.71 -4.42
C VAL A 26 25.94 17.97 -3.60
N LYS A 27 24.75 18.08 -3.02
CA LYS A 27 24.38 19.25 -2.23
C LYS A 27 24.79 19.03 -0.78
N PHE A 28 25.85 19.69 -0.34
CA PHE A 28 26.23 19.77 1.07
C PHE A 28 25.23 20.64 1.83
N LEU A 29 24.87 20.27 3.07
CA LEU A 29 23.88 20.99 3.90
C LEU A 29 22.54 21.23 3.21
N SER A 30 22.15 20.34 2.29
CA SER A 30 20.99 20.52 1.41
C SER A 30 19.68 20.76 2.16
N THR A 31 19.54 20.14 3.33
CA THR A 31 18.38 20.25 4.20
C THR A 31 18.38 21.52 5.06
N ILE A 32 19.57 22.03 5.41
CA ILE A 32 19.71 23.17 6.35
C ILE A 32 19.64 24.51 5.61
N LEU A 33 20.17 24.58 4.39
CA LEU A 33 20.24 25.83 3.61
C LEU A 33 19.00 26.06 2.73
N GLY A 34 18.08 25.09 2.63
CA GLY A 34 17.01 25.09 1.62
C GLY A 34 15.58 25.26 2.10
N GLN A 35 15.29 25.27 3.41
CA GLN A 35 13.93 25.25 3.96
C GLN A 35 13.73 26.20 5.15
N LYS A 36 12.46 26.53 5.47
CA LYS A 36 12.11 27.23 6.71
C LYS A 36 12.25 26.26 7.88
N ILE A 37 13.36 26.37 8.62
CA ILE A 37 13.66 25.47 9.74
C ILE A 37 12.99 25.95 11.03
N ASN A 38 12.36 25.05 11.76
CA ASN A 38 11.97 25.30 13.14
C ASN A 38 13.07 24.86 14.11
N VAL A 39 14.03 25.76 14.35
CA VAL A 39 15.23 25.50 15.16
C VAL A 39 14.89 25.00 16.57
N LYS A 40 13.81 25.52 17.17
CA LYS A 40 13.38 25.11 18.52
C LYS A 40 12.95 23.65 18.55
N ASN A 41 12.14 23.23 17.58
CA ASN A 41 11.69 21.84 17.50
C ASN A 41 12.85 20.89 17.22
N ASP A 42 13.74 21.24 16.29
CA ASP A 42 14.90 20.41 15.96
C ASP A 42 15.88 20.25 17.15
N ILE A 43 16.07 21.30 17.97
CA ILE A 43 16.89 21.19 19.18
C ILE A 43 16.25 20.24 20.19
N VAL A 44 14.95 20.39 20.47
CA VAL A 44 14.23 19.54 21.42
C VAL A 44 14.19 18.09 20.92
N ALA A 45 13.85 17.88 19.64
CA ALA A 45 13.85 16.59 19.00
C ALA A 45 15.24 15.93 19.04
N GLY A 46 16.31 16.70 18.79
CA GLY A 46 17.69 16.21 18.82
C GLY A 46 18.13 15.77 20.21
N LEU A 47 17.83 16.55 21.25
CA LEU A 47 18.14 16.21 22.65
C LEU A 47 17.38 14.96 23.10
N ILE A 48 16.09 14.85 22.79
CA ILE A 48 15.28 13.68 23.16
C ILE A 48 15.74 12.44 22.39
N THR A 49 16.03 12.60 21.09
CA THR A 49 16.58 11.54 20.26
C THR A 49 17.90 11.02 20.82
N ALA A 50 18.82 11.91 21.21
CA ALA A 50 20.08 11.51 21.85
C ALA A 50 19.84 10.71 23.13
N ALA A 51 18.98 11.23 24.03
CA ALA A 51 18.69 10.58 25.29
C ALA A 51 18.09 9.17 25.14
N VAL A 52 17.17 8.98 24.18
CA VAL A 52 16.59 7.67 23.88
C VAL A 52 17.58 6.76 23.13
N SER A 53 18.50 7.34 22.36
CA SER A 53 19.49 6.58 21.58
C SER A 53 20.58 5.93 22.44
N ILE A 54 20.90 6.49 23.62
CA ILE A 54 21.93 5.96 24.53
C ILE A 54 21.68 4.46 24.83
N PRO A 55 20.57 4.06 25.48
CA PRO A 55 20.37 2.66 25.85
C PRO A 55 20.24 1.76 24.62
N ILE A 56 19.59 2.23 23.56
CA ILE A 56 19.35 1.45 22.35
C ILE A 56 20.67 1.14 21.63
N ALA A 57 21.52 2.16 21.42
CA ALA A 57 22.80 1.99 20.73
C ALA A 57 23.76 1.11 21.54
N MET A 58 23.76 1.23 22.86
CA MET A 58 24.57 0.39 23.76
C MET A 58 24.18 -1.08 23.68
N GLY A 59 22.87 -1.37 23.67
CA GLY A 59 22.38 -2.73 23.47
C GLY A 59 22.81 -3.32 22.13
N TYR A 60 22.67 -2.56 21.04
CA TYR A 60 23.07 -3.01 19.70
C TYR A 60 24.59 -3.20 19.55
N ALA A 61 25.42 -2.40 20.22
CA ALA A 61 26.86 -2.65 20.21
C ALA A 61 27.22 -4.02 20.81
N GLN A 62 26.56 -4.41 21.91
CA GLN A 62 26.74 -5.75 22.49
C GLN A 62 26.29 -6.86 21.55
N ILE A 63 25.21 -6.61 20.81
CA ILE A 63 24.69 -7.55 19.80
C ILE A 63 25.71 -7.75 18.66
N ALA A 64 26.38 -6.66 18.25
CA ALA A 64 27.48 -6.71 17.28
C ALA A 64 28.79 -7.31 17.83
N GLY A 65 28.79 -7.79 19.09
CA GLY A 65 29.97 -8.36 19.75
C GLY A 65 30.98 -7.33 20.26
N LEU A 66 30.59 -6.06 20.39
CA LEU A 66 31.41 -4.99 20.96
C LEU A 66 30.97 -4.63 22.38
N PRO A 67 31.88 -4.08 23.21
CA PRO A 67 31.48 -3.45 24.47
C PRO A 67 30.43 -2.35 24.26
N ALA A 68 29.52 -2.19 25.21
CA ALA A 68 28.38 -1.27 25.12
C ALA A 68 28.75 0.18 24.75
N VAL A 69 29.93 0.66 25.17
CA VAL A 69 30.41 2.02 24.87
C VAL A 69 30.52 2.31 23.38
N TYR A 70 30.81 1.30 22.55
CA TYR A 70 30.92 1.49 21.11
C TYR A 70 29.60 1.92 20.47
N GLY A 71 28.47 1.65 21.12
CA GLY A 71 27.15 2.18 20.73
C GLY A 71 27.11 3.71 20.78
N LEU A 72 27.74 4.29 21.79
CA LEU A 72 27.84 5.74 21.94
C LEU A 72 28.82 6.33 20.92
N TYR A 73 29.95 5.68 20.68
CA TYR A 73 30.93 6.11 19.68
C TYR A 73 30.35 6.14 18.26
N GLY A 74 29.60 5.10 17.88
CA GLY A 74 28.86 5.04 16.61
C GLY A 74 27.73 6.06 16.49
N SER A 75 27.37 6.72 17.59
CA SER A 75 26.32 7.75 17.63
C SER A 75 26.89 9.17 17.67
N VAL A 76 28.18 9.35 17.34
CA VAL A 76 28.83 10.67 17.26
C VAL A 76 29.17 11.02 15.80
N LEU A 77 30.35 10.60 15.31
CA LEU A 77 30.83 11.01 14.00
C LEU A 77 29.92 10.51 12.86
N PRO A 78 29.40 9.27 12.87
CA PRO A 78 28.54 8.81 11.79
C PRO A 78 27.28 9.66 11.61
N ILE A 79 26.66 10.11 12.71
CA ILE A 79 25.47 10.96 12.70
C ILE A 79 25.80 12.33 12.09
N LEU A 80 26.95 12.91 12.45
CA LEU A 80 27.39 14.20 11.94
C LEU A 80 27.67 14.14 10.42
N PHE A 81 28.44 13.15 9.95
CA PHE A 81 28.71 12.97 8.52
C PHE A 81 27.42 12.75 7.73
N PHE A 82 26.50 11.95 8.29
CA PHE A 82 25.20 11.74 7.69
C PHE A 82 24.40 13.05 7.59
N ALA A 83 24.28 13.80 8.69
CA ALA A 83 23.49 15.03 8.73
C ALA A 83 23.98 16.09 7.74
N LEU A 84 25.29 16.12 7.45
CA LEU A 84 25.89 17.07 6.50
C LEU A 84 25.61 16.73 5.03
N MET A 85 25.41 15.44 4.70
CA MET A 85 25.33 14.96 3.32
C MET A 85 23.98 14.34 2.94
N SER A 86 23.14 14.04 3.92
CA SER A 86 21.80 13.49 3.75
C SER A 86 20.90 14.44 2.96
N THR A 87 19.97 13.84 2.23
CA THR A 87 18.87 14.54 1.53
C THR A 87 17.53 14.37 2.22
N SER A 88 17.46 13.50 3.24
CA SER A 88 16.24 13.29 4.03
C SER A 88 16.27 14.19 5.26
N PRO A 89 15.23 15.02 5.52
CA PRO A 89 15.18 15.88 6.70
C PRO A 89 14.98 15.13 8.01
N HIS A 90 14.23 14.03 8.00
CA HIS A 90 13.78 13.35 9.23
C HIS A 90 14.59 12.09 9.59
N MET A 91 15.42 11.58 8.67
CA MET A 91 16.21 10.37 8.93
C MET A 91 17.26 10.62 10.00
N ILE A 92 17.33 9.75 11.01
CA ILE A 92 18.40 9.77 12.00
C ILE A 92 19.26 8.53 11.81
N PHE A 93 20.56 8.77 11.62
CA PHE A 93 21.56 7.72 11.42
C PHE A 93 22.19 7.31 12.75
N GLY A 94 22.69 6.08 12.86
CA GLY A 94 23.43 5.62 14.03
C GLY A 94 23.47 4.10 14.14
N VAL A 95 23.91 3.58 15.29
CA VAL A 95 23.95 2.12 15.53
C VAL A 95 22.52 1.58 15.56
N ASP A 96 22.24 0.52 14.82
CA ASP A 96 20.88 -0.02 14.67
C ASP A 96 20.85 -1.55 14.69
N ALA A 97 19.65 -2.10 14.86
CA ALA A 97 19.43 -3.51 15.17
C ALA A 97 19.93 -4.47 14.08
N ALA A 98 19.51 -4.26 12.83
CA ALA A 98 19.80 -5.18 11.74
C ALA A 98 21.29 -5.27 11.38
N PRO A 99 22.04 -4.16 11.16
CA PRO A 99 23.48 -4.25 10.92
C PRO A 99 24.25 -4.80 12.13
N ALA A 100 23.80 -4.53 13.35
CA ALA A 100 24.43 -5.07 14.55
C ALA A 100 24.27 -6.59 14.63
N ALA A 101 23.06 -7.11 14.42
CA ALA A 101 22.80 -8.55 14.39
C ALA A 101 23.60 -9.26 13.29
N LEU A 102 23.62 -8.70 12.08
CA LEU A 102 24.43 -9.22 10.98
C LEU A 102 25.92 -9.23 11.30
N THR A 103 26.41 -8.20 11.99
CA THR A 103 27.82 -8.16 12.39
C THR A 103 28.11 -9.25 13.43
N GLY A 104 27.20 -9.45 14.39
CA GLY A 104 27.27 -10.52 15.37
C GLY A 104 27.29 -11.91 14.74
N SER A 105 26.41 -12.18 13.77
CA SER A 105 26.36 -13.47 13.05
C SER A 105 27.63 -13.74 12.24
N VAL A 106 28.25 -12.70 11.68
CA VAL A 106 29.57 -12.81 11.03
C VAL A 106 30.65 -13.17 12.03
N LEU A 107 30.67 -12.59 13.23
CA LEU A 107 31.63 -12.98 14.27
C LEU A 107 31.47 -14.46 14.67
N VAL A 108 30.23 -14.92 14.85
CA VAL A 108 29.93 -16.32 15.15
C VAL A 108 30.42 -17.23 14.02
N SER A 109 30.16 -16.85 12.76
CA SER A 109 30.62 -17.60 11.58
C SER A 109 32.14 -17.67 11.47
N LEU A 110 32.85 -16.68 12.00
CA LEU A 110 34.31 -16.63 12.07
C LEU A 110 34.87 -17.34 13.32
N GLY A 111 34.02 -17.87 14.20
CA GLY A 111 34.43 -18.46 15.47
C GLY A 111 35.02 -17.45 16.46
N ILE A 112 34.68 -16.16 16.32
CA ILE A 112 35.18 -15.07 17.16
C ILE A 112 34.20 -14.86 18.33
N THR A 113 34.72 -14.94 19.55
CA THR A 113 33.92 -14.68 20.76
C THR A 113 33.61 -13.19 20.90
N ALA A 114 32.38 -12.86 21.28
CA ALA A 114 31.93 -11.50 21.54
C ALA A 114 32.78 -10.82 22.64
N GLU A 115 32.95 -9.51 22.54
CA GLU A 115 33.75 -8.67 23.46
C GLU A 115 35.25 -9.04 23.57
N SER A 116 35.73 -9.97 22.74
CA SER A 116 37.15 -10.35 22.71
C SER A 116 38.03 -9.30 22.03
N ALA A 117 39.34 -9.36 22.29
CA ALA A 117 40.33 -8.52 21.60
C ALA A 117 40.31 -8.71 20.06
N MET A 118 39.87 -9.88 19.59
CA MET A 118 39.70 -10.15 18.16
C MET A 118 38.41 -9.53 17.63
N ALA A 119 37.30 -9.55 18.38
CA ALA A 119 36.06 -8.88 18.00
C ALA A 119 36.26 -7.36 17.84
N LEU A 120 36.99 -6.74 18.77
CA LEU A 120 37.37 -5.31 18.73
C LEU A 120 38.17 -4.93 17.48
N LYS A 121 38.79 -5.89 16.80
CA LYS A 121 39.55 -5.70 15.56
C LYS A 121 38.75 -6.11 14.32
N ALA A 122 37.93 -7.15 14.42
CA ALA A 122 37.13 -7.68 13.32
C ALA A 122 35.95 -6.77 12.96
N VAL A 123 35.23 -6.25 13.95
CA VAL A 123 34.03 -5.43 13.72
C VAL A 123 34.33 -4.12 12.96
N PRO A 124 35.38 -3.35 13.30
CA PRO A 124 35.73 -2.16 12.51
C PRO A 124 36.14 -2.49 11.08
N LEU A 125 36.77 -3.66 10.86
CA LEU A 125 37.14 -4.13 9.52
C LEU A 125 35.90 -4.51 8.69
N ILE A 126 34.94 -5.23 9.29
CA ILE A 126 33.64 -5.53 8.67
C ILE A 126 32.93 -4.22 8.30
N THR A 127 32.99 -3.22 9.19
CA THR A 127 32.40 -1.89 8.97
C THR A 127 33.09 -1.14 7.83
N LEU A 128 34.42 -1.22 7.73
CA LEU A 128 35.18 -0.64 6.63
C LEU A 128 34.79 -1.30 5.29
N CYS A 129 34.74 -2.63 5.22
CA CYS A 129 34.32 -3.34 4.01
C CYS A 129 32.87 -3.01 3.63
N THR A 130 31.99 -2.88 4.61
CA THR A 130 30.60 -2.45 4.41
C THR A 130 30.55 -1.04 3.82
N ALA A 131 31.35 -0.10 4.34
CA ALA A 131 31.45 1.26 3.80
C ALA A 131 31.96 1.29 2.36
N CYS A 132 32.94 0.42 2.02
CA CYS A 132 33.43 0.26 0.66
C CYS A 132 32.34 -0.26 -0.30
N TRP A 133 31.53 -1.23 0.13
CA TRP A 133 30.39 -1.71 -0.65
C TRP A 133 29.33 -0.64 -0.85
N LEU A 134 28.97 0.12 0.20
CA LEU A 134 28.04 1.25 0.10
C LEU A 134 28.57 2.33 -0.84
N LEU A 135 29.87 2.62 -0.81
CA LEU A 135 30.51 3.54 -1.74
C LEU A 135 30.41 3.01 -3.18
N LEU A 136 30.68 1.72 -3.39
CA LEU A 136 30.53 1.08 -4.70
C LEU A 136 29.07 1.14 -5.19
N PHE A 137 28.09 0.88 -4.33
CA PHE A 137 26.67 1.01 -4.65
C PHE A 137 26.29 2.44 -5.05
N SER A 138 26.85 3.44 -4.36
CA SER A 138 26.69 4.85 -4.72
C SER A 138 27.33 5.18 -6.09
N LEU A 139 28.48 4.59 -6.41
CA LEU A 139 29.14 4.77 -7.71
C LEU A 139 28.35 4.11 -8.86
N LEU A 140 27.79 2.91 -8.60
CA LEU A 140 26.96 2.15 -9.54
C LEU A 140 25.52 2.69 -9.66
N ARG A 141 25.15 3.71 -8.88
CA ARG A 141 23.78 4.25 -8.80
C ARG A 141 22.74 3.21 -8.39
N PHE A 142 23.12 2.35 -7.45
CA PHE A 142 22.31 1.22 -7.00
C PHE A 142 20.99 1.63 -6.34
N GLY A 143 20.86 2.89 -5.89
CA GLY A 143 19.63 3.41 -5.28
C GLY A 143 18.39 3.36 -6.16
N HIS A 144 18.52 3.15 -7.47
CA HIS A 144 17.37 2.87 -8.34
C HIS A 144 16.81 1.45 -8.17
N PHE A 145 17.69 0.47 -7.92
CA PHE A 145 17.32 -0.96 -7.88
C PHE A 145 16.64 -1.36 -6.57
N VAL A 146 16.90 -0.62 -5.49
CA VAL A 146 16.32 -0.91 -4.17
C VAL A 146 14.80 -0.68 -4.14
N ARG A 147 14.24 0.09 -5.07
CA ARG A 147 12.78 0.27 -5.23
C ARG A 147 12.06 -1.00 -5.70
N TYR A 148 12.79 -2.04 -6.10
CA TYR A 148 12.21 -3.32 -6.56
C TYR A 148 12.09 -4.37 -5.45
N ILE A 149 12.46 -4.04 -4.21
CA ILE A 149 12.22 -4.91 -3.06
C ILE A 149 10.79 -4.65 -2.57
N SER A 150 9.92 -5.67 -2.62
CA SER A 150 8.53 -5.54 -2.17
C SER A 150 8.43 -5.31 -0.67
N GLU A 151 7.42 -4.55 -0.24
CA GLU A 151 7.13 -4.29 1.18
C GLU A 151 6.96 -5.57 1.99
N ALA A 152 6.30 -6.60 1.43
CA ALA A 152 6.13 -7.91 2.07
C ALA A 152 7.48 -8.57 2.47
N VAL A 153 8.49 -8.51 1.60
CA VAL A 153 9.83 -9.06 1.90
C VAL A 153 10.47 -8.30 3.06
N MET A 154 10.39 -6.97 3.04
CA MET A 154 10.98 -6.13 4.06
C MET A 154 10.28 -6.29 5.40
N GLY A 155 8.93 -6.30 5.42
CA GLY A 155 8.16 -6.54 6.63
C GLY A 155 8.48 -7.89 7.26
N GLY A 156 8.55 -8.95 6.45
CA GLY A 156 8.91 -10.29 6.92
C GLY A 156 10.34 -10.35 7.46
N PHE A 157 11.28 -9.72 6.75
CA PHE A 157 12.69 -9.64 7.15
C PHE A 157 12.91 -8.85 8.45
N ILE A 158 12.35 -7.64 8.56
CA ILE A 158 12.45 -6.77 9.74
C ILE A 158 11.81 -7.45 10.95
N THR A 159 10.63 -8.06 10.77
CA THR A 159 9.95 -8.81 11.83
C THR A 159 10.79 -10.03 12.26
N GLY A 160 11.42 -10.72 11.32
CA GLY A 160 12.32 -11.84 11.59
C GLY A 160 13.51 -11.43 12.47
N ILE A 161 14.23 -10.38 12.06
CA ILE A 161 15.35 -9.80 12.83
C ILE A 161 14.88 -9.33 14.21
N GLY A 162 13.74 -8.66 14.28
CA GLY A 162 13.18 -8.18 15.54
C GLY A 162 12.93 -9.32 16.52
N VAL A 163 12.31 -10.41 16.06
CA VAL A 163 12.07 -11.61 16.87
C VAL A 163 13.37 -12.30 17.29
N GLU A 164 14.32 -12.45 16.37
CA GLU A 164 15.64 -13.04 16.64
C GLU A 164 16.38 -12.26 17.74
N ILE A 165 16.47 -10.93 17.62
CA ILE A 165 17.15 -10.08 18.60
C ILE A 165 16.42 -10.09 19.95
N ILE A 166 15.08 -10.03 19.96
CA ILE A 166 14.31 -10.14 21.21
C ILE A 166 14.66 -11.45 21.91
N THR A 167 14.66 -12.57 21.18
CA THR A 167 15.01 -13.89 21.71
C THR A 167 16.45 -13.91 22.24
N MET A 168 17.38 -13.27 21.54
CA MET A 168 18.77 -13.13 21.96
C MET A 168 18.96 -12.34 23.27
N GLN A 169 18.04 -11.41 23.55
CA GLN A 169 18.05 -10.58 24.76
C GLN A 169 17.37 -11.26 25.97
N VAL A 170 16.45 -12.21 25.78
CA VAL A 170 15.71 -12.86 26.88
C VAL A 170 16.63 -13.46 27.96
N PRO A 171 17.72 -14.19 27.64
CA PRO A 171 18.63 -14.73 28.66
C PRO A 171 19.19 -13.69 29.64
N LYS A 172 19.44 -12.44 29.18
CA LYS A 172 19.93 -11.35 30.04
C LYS A 172 18.92 -10.95 31.12
N LEU A 173 17.62 -11.10 30.86
CA LEU A 173 16.59 -10.85 31.88
C LEU A 173 16.72 -11.84 33.04
N PHE A 174 17.08 -13.09 32.76
CA PHE A 174 17.32 -14.12 33.77
C PHE A 174 18.65 -13.96 34.52
N GLY A 175 19.50 -13.01 34.12
CA GLY A 175 20.85 -12.83 34.66
C GLY A 175 21.94 -13.63 33.94
N GLY A 176 21.59 -14.30 32.83
CA GLY A 176 22.53 -15.04 31.99
C GLY A 176 23.25 -14.15 30.94
N PRO A 177 24.24 -14.72 30.23
CA PRO A 177 24.92 -14.05 29.12
C PRO A 177 23.98 -13.85 27.92
N VAL A 178 24.45 -13.13 26.91
CA VAL A 178 23.72 -12.93 25.64
C VAL A 178 23.55 -14.29 24.95
N GLY A 179 22.38 -14.55 24.36
CA GLY A 179 22.21 -15.71 23.46
C GLY A 179 23.02 -15.55 22.18
N HIS A 180 23.33 -16.65 21.51
CA HIS A 180 24.01 -16.66 20.20
C HIS A 180 23.37 -17.69 19.28
N GLY A 181 23.52 -17.49 17.96
CA GLY A 181 22.98 -18.38 16.94
C GLY A 181 21.58 -17.99 16.47
N GLU A 182 20.97 -18.88 15.69
CA GLU A 182 19.64 -18.70 15.11
C GLU A 182 18.54 -19.14 16.10
N LEU A 183 17.25 -18.95 15.76
CA LEU A 183 16.16 -19.21 16.71
C LEU A 183 16.21 -20.59 17.40
N PRO A 184 16.51 -21.72 16.70
CA PRO A 184 16.62 -23.02 17.36
C PRO A 184 17.70 -23.04 18.46
N ASP A 185 18.88 -22.47 18.19
CA ASP A 185 19.98 -22.39 19.13
C ASP A 185 19.62 -21.46 20.30
N LEU A 186 18.97 -20.33 19.99
CA LEU A 186 18.53 -19.36 20.99
C LEU A 186 17.49 -19.95 21.95
N ILE A 187 16.56 -20.77 21.46
CA ILE A 187 15.59 -21.48 22.32
C ILE A 187 16.33 -22.41 23.29
N VAL A 188 17.32 -23.16 22.79
CA VAL A 188 18.15 -24.03 23.63
C VAL A 188 18.91 -23.22 24.68
N HIS A 189 19.49 -22.07 24.30
CA HIS A 189 20.17 -21.16 25.22
C HIS A 189 19.24 -20.58 26.29
N ILE A 190 18.00 -20.24 25.94
CA ILE A 190 16.98 -19.78 26.88
C ILE A 190 16.68 -20.87 27.92
N VAL A 191 16.47 -22.11 27.47
CA VAL A 191 16.19 -23.25 28.36
C VAL A 191 17.35 -23.51 29.32
N HIS A 192 18.60 -23.46 28.82
CA HIS A 192 19.78 -23.62 29.69
C HIS A 192 19.95 -22.46 30.67
N SER A 193 19.72 -21.22 30.22
CA SER A 193 19.85 -20.02 31.05
C SER A 193 18.77 -19.96 32.14
N ALA A 194 17.60 -20.56 31.91
CA ALA A 194 16.56 -20.71 32.93
C ALA A 194 17.02 -21.56 34.13
N GLY A 195 18.04 -22.41 33.98
CA GLY A 195 18.65 -23.15 35.09
C GLY A 195 19.47 -22.29 36.04
N ALA A 196 19.98 -21.13 35.60
CA ALA A 196 20.76 -20.18 36.38
C ALA A 196 19.98 -18.88 36.65
N PHE A 197 18.70 -19.02 36.98
CA PHE A 197 17.75 -17.91 37.08
C PHE A 197 17.99 -17.00 38.30
N ASN A 198 18.16 -15.70 38.05
CA ASN A 198 18.16 -14.65 39.08
C ASN A 198 16.80 -13.95 39.13
N GLY A 199 16.04 -14.17 40.21
CA GLY A 199 14.70 -13.59 40.38
C GLY A 199 14.67 -12.06 40.50
N VAL A 200 15.71 -11.43 41.06
CA VAL A 200 15.80 -9.96 41.18
C VAL A 200 16.04 -9.32 39.82
N SER A 201 16.95 -9.91 39.03
CA SER A 201 17.21 -9.52 37.65
C SER A 201 15.94 -9.60 36.80
N PHE A 202 15.23 -10.72 36.90
CA PHE A 202 14.00 -10.93 36.14
C PHE A 202 12.90 -9.96 36.56
N ALA A 203 12.67 -9.78 37.87
CA ALA A 203 11.66 -8.85 38.37
C ALA A 203 11.95 -7.41 37.93
N LEU A 204 13.22 -6.99 37.97
CA LEU A 204 13.63 -5.65 37.54
C LEU A 204 13.42 -5.46 36.02
N GLY A 205 13.83 -6.44 35.21
CA GLY A 205 13.68 -6.40 33.76
C GLY A 205 12.22 -6.46 33.31
N ALA A 206 11.45 -7.43 33.81
CA ALA A 206 10.02 -7.59 33.51
C ALA A 206 9.20 -6.40 34.02
N GLY A 207 9.49 -5.89 35.22
CA GLY A 207 8.86 -4.69 35.76
C GLY A 207 9.15 -3.46 34.90
N THR A 208 10.40 -3.27 34.48
CA THR A 208 10.78 -2.19 33.55
C THR A 208 10.05 -2.31 32.22
N LEU A 209 9.99 -3.52 31.65
CA LEU A 209 9.28 -3.77 30.39
C LEU A 209 7.79 -3.47 30.52
N ALA A 210 7.15 -3.91 31.60
CA ALA A 210 5.73 -3.63 31.87
C ALA A 210 5.47 -2.12 31.98
N VAL A 211 6.30 -1.38 32.71
CA VAL A 211 6.20 0.09 32.82
C VAL A 211 6.32 0.74 31.43
N LEU A 212 7.29 0.32 30.62
CA LEU A 212 7.47 0.86 29.27
C LEU A 212 6.24 0.58 28.38
N LEU A 213 5.74 -0.65 28.36
CA LEU A 213 4.60 -1.04 27.54
C LEU A 213 3.30 -0.34 27.97
N VAL A 214 3.04 -0.25 29.27
CA VAL A 214 1.88 0.49 29.80
C VAL A 214 2.01 1.97 29.47
N SER A 215 3.19 2.56 29.71
CA SER A 215 3.39 3.99 29.48
C SER A 215 3.22 4.43 28.03
N ARG A 216 3.47 3.55 27.05
CA ARG A 216 3.17 3.83 25.62
C ARG A 216 1.70 4.15 25.37
N LYS A 217 0.78 3.56 26.15
CA LYS A 217 -0.66 3.80 25.99
C LYS A 217 -1.13 5.08 26.69
N TRP A 218 -0.52 5.44 27.82
CA TRP A 218 -0.99 6.54 28.67
C TRP A 218 -0.19 7.84 28.49
N LEU A 219 1.11 7.76 28.18
CA LEU A 219 2.04 8.88 28.05
C LEU A 219 2.92 8.73 26.79
N PRO A 220 2.34 8.62 25.58
CA PRO A 220 3.09 8.29 24.36
C PRO A 220 4.18 9.30 24.00
N LYS A 221 4.01 10.58 24.39
CA LYS A 221 4.97 11.67 24.10
C LYS A 221 6.08 11.82 25.14
N PHE A 222 6.03 11.07 26.24
CA PHE A 222 7.00 11.23 27.33
C PHE A 222 8.11 10.15 27.21
N PRO A 223 9.41 10.52 27.22
CA PRO A 223 10.51 9.58 26.96
C PRO A 223 10.79 8.66 28.17
N MET A 224 9.86 7.75 28.44
CA MET A 224 9.89 6.86 29.61
C MET A 224 11.13 5.97 29.66
N ALA A 225 11.72 5.61 28.50
CA ALA A 225 12.99 4.89 28.43
C ALA A 225 14.12 5.61 29.19
N VAL A 226 14.19 6.94 29.11
CA VAL A 226 15.19 7.74 29.81
C VAL A 226 14.92 7.73 31.32
N VAL A 227 13.65 7.83 31.72
CA VAL A 227 13.26 7.86 33.13
C VAL A 227 13.55 6.52 33.82
N VAL A 228 13.17 5.40 33.21
CA VAL A 228 13.45 4.08 33.79
C VAL A 228 14.94 3.76 33.81
N MET A 229 15.70 4.25 32.81
CA MET A 229 17.16 4.13 32.79
C MET A 229 17.80 4.88 33.97
N LEU A 230 17.41 6.15 34.18
CA LEU A 230 17.90 6.95 35.31
C LEU A 230 17.47 6.37 36.65
N ALA A 231 16.21 5.94 36.78
CA ALA A 231 15.70 5.31 37.99
C ALA A 231 16.46 4.01 38.30
N GLY A 232 16.74 3.18 37.29
CA GLY A 232 17.55 1.97 37.43
C GLY A 232 18.98 2.26 37.89
N ALA A 233 19.62 3.29 37.32
CA ALA A 233 20.96 3.73 37.74
C ALA A 233 20.98 4.22 39.20
N LEU A 234 20.01 5.06 39.59
CA LEU A 234 19.88 5.58 40.94
C LEU A 234 19.60 4.46 41.95
N LEU A 235 18.71 3.54 41.60
CA LEU A 235 18.40 2.37 42.42
C LEU A 235 19.66 1.52 42.64
N ASN A 236 20.42 1.23 41.59
CA ASN A 236 21.67 0.49 41.73
C ASN A 236 22.70 1.25 42.57
N ARG A 237 22.80 2.58 42.41
CA ARG A 237 23.74 3.41 43.16
C ARG A 237 23.47 3.42 44.68
N TRP A 238 22.22 3.27 45.10
CA TRP A 238 21.81 3.34 46.51
C TRP A 238 21.64 1.97 47.16
N VAL A 239 21.09 1.00 46.42
CA VAL A 239 20.79 -0.35 46.92
C VAL A 239 21.94 -1.33 46.66
N ASP A 240 22.83 -1.02 45.70
CA ASP A 240 23.90 -1.90 45.24
C ASP A 240 23.36 -3.26 44.75
N LEU A 241 22.62 -3.22 43.64
CA LEU A 241 21.92 -4.39 43.08
C LEU A 241 22.88 -5.51 42.67
N THR A 242 24.17 -5.20 42.50
CA THR A 242 25.21 -6.18 42.23
C THR A 242 25.35 -7.22 43.35
N ARG A 243 25.04 -6.84 44.60
CA ARG A 243 25.00 -7.77 45.76
C ARG A 243 23.93 -8.85 45.62
N PHE A 244 22.88 -8.58 44.87
CA PHE A 244 21.79 -9.51 44.58
C PHE A 244 22.03 -10.30 43.29
N GLY A 245 23.24 -10.25 42.71
CA GLY A 245 23.61 -10.95 41.48
C GLY A 245 23.08 -10.31 40.20
N VAL A 246 22.64 -9.04 40.26
CA VAL A 246 22.22 -8.29 39.06
C VAL A 246 23.46 -7.73 38.36
N ALA A 247 23.65 -8.10 37.10
CA ALA A 247 24.74 -7.58 36.30
C ALA A 247 24.55 -6.08 36.02
N ALA A 248 25.63 -5.30 36.17
CA ALA A 248 25.71 -3.90 35.78
C ALA A 248 26.73 -3.74 34.65
N LEU A 249 26.59 -2.67 33.86
CA LEU A 249 27.56 -2.37 32.81
C LEU A 249 28.93 -1.99 33.39
N PRO A 250 30.03 -2.30 32.68
CA PRO A 250 31.36 -1.85 33.08
C PRO A 250 31.47 -0.33 33.05
N SER A 251 32.25 0.24 33.97
CA SER A 251 32.52 1.68 34.03
C SER A 251 33.26 2.15 32.78
N VAL A 252 32.84 3.29 32.22
CA VAL A 252 33.42 3.88 31.02
C VAL A 252 34.21 5.14 31.41
N ALA A 253 35.47 5.22 30.96
CA ALA A 253 36.26 6.42 31.16
C ALA A 253 35.70 7.60 30.36
N PRO A 254 35.66 8.83 30.90
CA PRO A 254 35.34 10.03 30.12
C PRO A 254 36.35 10.22 28.99
N GLY A 255 35.86 10.50 27.79
CA GLY A 255 36.72 10.70 26.63
C GLY A 255 36.00 10.55 25.30
N LEU A 256 36.58 11.17 24.26
CA LEU A 256 36.16 10.95 22.88
C LEU A 256 36.70 9.61 22.36
N PRO A 257 36.03 8.98 21.37
CA PRO A 257 36.52 7.77 20.76
C PRO A 257 37.92 7.98 20.16
N HIS A 258 38.84 7.08 20.48
CA HIS A 258 40.14 7.06 19.82
C HIS A 258 40.00 6.56 18.39
N PHE A 259 40.74 7.18 17.47
CA PHE A 259 40.79 6.69 16.10
C PHE A 259 41.54 5.36 16.04
N VAL A 260 40.86 4.35 15.51
CA VAL A 260 41.45 3.03 15.26
C VAL A 260 41.84 2.92 13.80
N ASN A 261 42.83 2.07 13.50
CA ASN A 261 43.09 1.64 12.13
C ASN A 261 42.26 0.36 11.85
N PRO A 262 41.10 0.47 11.18
CA PRO A 262 40.25 -0.69 10.91
C PRO A 262 40.91 -1.73 10.00
N ALA A 263 41.89 -1.33 9.17
CA ALA A 263 42.60 -2.23 8.27
C ALA A 263 43.69 -3.07 8.95
N ALA A 264 44.02 -2.79 10.22
CA ALA A 264 45.11 -3.46 10.93
C ALA A 264 44.91 -4.99 11.06
N ALA A 265 43.67 -5.47 11.01
CA ALA A 265 43.33 -6.89 11.13
C ALA A 265 43.21 -7.63 9.79
N ALA A 266 43.36 -6.93 8.66
CA ALA A 266 43.15 -7.50 7.32
C ALA A 266 44.14 -8.62 6.96
N GLY A 267 45.33 -8.64 7.58
CA GLY A 267 46.31 -9.70 7.38
C GLY A 267 46.10 -10.96 8.25
N VAL A 268 45.19 -10.91 9.23
CA VAL A 268 44.97 -11.98 10.22
C VAL A 268 43.64 -12.69 9.99
N LEU A 269 42.64 -11.96 9.50
CA LEU A 269 41.28 -12.46 9.31
C LEU A 269 41.02 -12.92 7.87
N PRO A 270 40.11 -13.90 7.65
CA PRO A 270 39.77 -14.37 6.31
C PRO A 270 39.01 -13.31 5.53
N MET A 271 39.75 -12.55 4.70
CA MET A 271 39.21 -11.41 3.96
C MET A 271 38.12 -11.81 2.96
N ASP A 272 38.20 -12.99 2.35
CA ASP A 272 37.18 -13.47 1.42
C ASP A 272 35.81 -13.58 2.09
N THR A 273 35.80 -14.04 3.34
CA THR A 273 34.62 -14.25 4.16
C THR A 273 34.06 -12.91 4.61
N ILE A 274 34.91 -12.00 5.10
CA ILE A 274 34.51 -10.64 5.51
C ILE A 274 33.93 -9.86 4.32
N ILE A 275 34.56 -9.93 3.15
CA ILE A 275 34.10 -9.23 1.94
C ILE A 275 32.72 -9.74 1.51
N LYS A 276 32.51 -11.07 1.50
CA LYS A 276 31.20 -11.68 1.16
C LYS A 276 30.11 -11.24 2.13
N TYR A 277 30.35 -11.34 3.43
CA TYR A 277 29.32 -11.03 4.42
C TYR A 277 29.03 -9.53 4.56
N SER A 278 30.06 -8.68 4.46
CA SER A 278 29.87 -7.22 4.48
C SER A 278 29.06 -6.68 3.30
N MET A 279 29.03 -7.40 2.16
CA MET A 279 28.13 -7.09 1.05
C MET A 279 26.66 -7.20 1.47
N THR A 280 26.30 -8.25 2.22
CA THR A 280 24.92 -8.43 2.71
C THR A 280 24.55 -7.33 3.70
N ILE A 281 25.47 -6.97 4.61
CA ILE A 281 25.26 -5.83 5.52
C ILE A 281 25.01 -4.54 4.74
N ALA A 282 25.82 -4.26 3.71
CA ALA A 282 25.64 -3.08 2.87
C ALA A 282 24.30 -3.09 2.12
N LEU A 283 23.87 -4.25 1.61
CA LEU A 283 22.58 -4.40 0.94
C LEU A 283 21.42 -4.10 1.90
N VAL A 284 21.48 -4.63 3.12
CA VAL A 284 20.48 -4.39 4.17
C VAL A 284 20.43 -2.93 4.58
N ILE A 285 21.59 -2.30 4.86
CA ILE A 285 21.66 -0.86 5.18
C ILE A 285 21.03 -0.03 4.07
N THR A 286 21.33 -0.36 2.81
CA THR A 286 20.80 0.34 1.66
C THR A 286 19.28 0.15 1.55
N ALA A 287 18.79 -1.08 1.67
CA ALA A 287 17.38 -1.42 1.57
C ALA A 287 16.55 -0.76 2.67
N GLU A 288 16.96 -0.93 3.93
CA GLU A 288 16.23 -0.45 5.10
C GLU A 288 16.24 1.08 5.18
N THR A 289 17.40 1.72 5.05
CA THR A 289 17.48 3.19 5.13
C THR A 289 16.76 3.84 3.95
N LEU A 290 16.88 3.29 2.74
CA LEU A 290 16.22 3.90 1.58
C LEU A 290 14.70 3.74 1.63
N LEU A 291 14.19 2.56 2.03
CA LEU A 291 12.76 2.34 2.15
C LEU A 291 12.14 3.21 3.25
N SER A 292 12.73 3.21 4.45
CA SER A 292 12.26 4.03 5.57
C SER A 292 12.27 5.52 5.25
N SER A 293 13.35 6.00 4.63
CA SER A 293 13.42 7.40 4.19
C SER A 293 12.39 7.70 3.10
N SER A 294 12.16 6.79 2.14
CA SER A 294 11.17 6.96 1.07
C SER A 294 9.74 7.02 1.60
N ASN A 295 9.37 6.11 2.52
CA ASN A 295 8.05 6.09 3.15
C ASN A 295 7.78 7.38 3.93
N MET A 296 8.79 7.87 4.66
CA MET A 296 8.67 9.16 5.37
C MET A 296 8.59 10.34 4.40
N ALA A 297 9.38 10.31 3.34
CA ALA A 297 9.40 11.36 2.33
C ALA A 297 8.07 11.45 1.58
N GLU A 298 7.41 10.33 1.30
CA GLU A 298 6.06 10.29 0.73
C GLU A 298 5.03 10.90 1.68
N ARG A 299 5.05 10.52 2.97
CA ARG A 299 4.17 11.10 4.00
C ARG A 299 4.34 12.62 4.15
N LYS A 300 5.57 13.12 3.97
CA LYS A 300 5.93 14.55 4.13
C LYS A 300 5.97 15.32 2.81
N GLY A 301 5.70 14.69 1.67
CA GLY A 301 5.76 15.31 0.34
C GLY A 301 7.16 15.80 -0.06
N VAL A 302 8.23 15.16 0.43
CA VAL A 302 9.62 15.52 0.15
C VAL A 302 10.19 14.62 -0.95
N THR A 303 10.94 15.18 -1.89
CA THR A 303 11.64 14.39 -2.92
C THR A 303 13.04 14.01 -2.46
N LEU A 304 13.33 12.72 -2.34
CA LEU A 304 14.67 12.24 -1.98
C LEU A 304 15.56 12.02 -3.21
N LYS A 305 16.88 12.07 -2.98
CA LYS A 305 17.88 11.62 -3.95
C LYS A 305 18.54 10.33 -3.46
N PRO A 306 18.06 9.15 -3.90
CA PRO A 306 18.54 7.86 -3.41
C PRO A 306 20.06 7.71 -3.44
N ASN A 307 20.70 8.08 -4.55
CA ASN A 307 22.14 7.89 -4.70
C ASN A 307 22.97 8.77 -3.75
N GLN A 308 22.53 10.01 -3.50
CA GLN A 308 23.19 10.87 -2.53
C GLN A 308 22.97 10.35 -1.10
N GLY A 309 21.82 9.75 -0.82
CA GLY A 309 21.57 9.02 0.42
C GLY A 309 22.60 7.91 0.64
N ILE A 310 22.80 7.04 -0.36
CA ILE A 310 23.77 5.93 -0.26
C ILE A 310 25.19 6.44 -0.02
N LEU A 311 25.59 7.55 -0.67
CA LEU A 311 26.88 8.19 -0.39
C LEU A 311 26.99 8.65 1.08
N ALA A 312 25.93 9.25 1.63
CA ALA A 312 25.90 9.63 3.04
C ALA A 312 26.00 8.40 3.97
N TYR A 313 25.38 7.27 3.61
CA TYR A 313 25.49 6.02 4.38
C TYR A 313 26.92 5.49 4.37
N ALA A 314 27.59 5.54 3.21
CA ALA A 314 28.98 5.12 3.06
C ALA A 314 29.92 5.96 3.94
N LEU A 315 29.78 7.29 3.90
CA LEU A 315 30.61 8.20 4.70
C LEU A 315 30.37 8.07 6.19
N GLY A 316 29.11 7.90 6.62
CA GLY A 316 28.79 7.60 8.01
C GLY A 316 29.43 6.29 8.47
N ASN A 317 29.41 5.25 7.63
CA ASN A 317 30.06 3.96 7.95
C ASN A 317 31.59 4.01 7.90
N PHE A 318 32.20 4.83 7.04
CA PHE A 318 33.65 5.11 7.14
C PHE A 318 33.99 5.73 8.49
N ALA A 319 33.22 6.73 8.93
CA ALA A 319 33.41 7.33 10.25
C ALA A 319 33.21 6.31 11.40
N ALA A 320 32.25 5.39 11.25
CA ALA A 320 32.05 4.31 12.23
C ALA A 320 33.25 3.35 12.29
N ALA A 321 33.81 2.96 11.13
CA ALA A 321 34.99 2.09 11.06
C ALA A 321 36.21 2.72 11.76
N PHE A 322 36.48 4.00 11.53
CA PHE A 322 37.61 4.71 12.15
C PHE A 322 37.40 5.01 13.64
N THR A 323 36.17 4.98 14.14
CA THR A 323 35.86 5.08 15.58
C THR A 323 35.77 3.72 16.28
N GLY A 324 35.99 2.64 15.53
CA GLY A 324 35.97 1.27 16.03
C GLY A 324 34.57 0.71 16.26
N CYS A 325 33.54 1.36 15.75
CA CYS A 325 32.16 0.94 15.88
C CYS A 325 31.77 -0.09 14.82
N CYS A 326 30.68 -0.82 15.08
CA CYS A 326 29.98 -1.65 14.10
C CYS A 326 29.29 -0.79 13.02
N PRO A 327 28.81 -1.41 11.92
CA PRO A 327 28.08 -0.72 10.88
C PRO A 327 26.85 0.00 11.43
N VAL A 328 26.57 1.16 10.84
CA VAL A 328 25.50 2.07 11.23
C VAL A 328 24.49 2.23 10.10
N ASN A 329 23.25 2.54 10.47
CA ASN A 329 22.09 2.56 9.57
C ASN A 329 21.17 3.73 9.93
N GLY A 330 20.26 4.08 9.04
CA GLY A 330 19.18 4.97 9.38
C GLY A 330 18.12 4.24 10.20
N SER A 331 17.74 4.80 11.34
CA SER A 331 16.85 4.15 12.30
C SER A 331 15.41 4.68 12.21
N VAL A 332 14.47 3.78 11.92
CA VAL A 332 13.02 4.05 11.89
C VAL A 332 12.53 4.50 13.27
N SER A 333 12.99 3.84 14.33
CA SER A 333 12.59 4.14 15.71
C SER A 333 12.99 5.57 16.12
N ARG A 334 14.24 5.97 15.83
CA ARG A 334 14.72 7.33 16.11
C ARG A 334 14.02 8.39 15.27
N MET A 335 13.77 8.10 13.99
CA MET A 335 13.00 8.97 13.10
C MET A 335 11.59 9.21 13.65
N GLY A 336 10.88 8.16 14.06
CA GLY A 336 9.53 8.28 14.62
C GLY A 336 9.50 9.12 15.90
N ILE A 337 10.53 9.05 16.73
CA ILE A 337 10.66 9.91 17.92
C ILE A 337 10.88 11.36 17.49
N ALA A 338 11.83 11.63 16.60
CA ALA A 338 12.10 12.99 16.15
C ALA A 338 10.89 13.65 15.46
N ASP A 339 10.14 12.87 14.67
CA ASP A 339 8.91 13.34 14.02
C ASP A 339 7.82 13.69 15.04
N GLN A 340 7.67 12.91 16.12
CA GLN A 340 6.73 13.23 17.21
C GLN A 340 7.02 14.57 17.90
N PHE A 341 8.27 15.01 17.92
CA PHE A 341 8.69 16.32 18.44
C PHE A 341 8.79 17.40 17.36
N GLY A 342 8.28 17.13 16.15
CA GLY A 342 8.19 18.10 15.06
C GLY A 342 9.54 18.46 14.45
N SER A 343 10.46 17.50 14.37
CA SER A 343 11.72 17.66 13.63
C SER A 343 11.42 17.91 12.16
N ASP A 344 12.00 18.94 11.57
CA ASP A 344 11.82 19.32 10.16
C ASP A 344 13.14 19.43 9.39
N SER A 345 14.30 19.28 10.05
CA SER A 345 15.59 19.28 9.37
C SER A 345 16.64 18.35 10.00
N GLN A 346 17.77 18.19 9.30
CA GLN A 346 18.93 17.44 9.79
C GLN A 346 19.69 18.15 10.93
N LEU A 347 19.27 19.35 11.33
CA LEU A 347 19.75 19.99 12.56
C LEU A 347 19.50 19.09 13.78
N THR A 348 18.40 18.33 13.78
CA THR A 348 18.09 17.31 14.79
C THR A 348 19.23 16.29 14.94
N GLY A 349 19.78 15.79 13.83
CA GLY A 349 20.92 14.86 13.84
C GLY A 349 22.20 15.51 14.37
N ILE A 350 22.46 16.77 14.00
CA ILE A 350 23.62 17.53 14.51
C ILE A 350 23.51 17.74 16.03
N VAL A 351 22.35 18.20 16.51
CA VAL A 351 22.10 18.40 17.94
C VAL A 351 22.23 17.09 18.69
N ALA A 352 21.70 15.98 18.14
CA ALA A 352 21.85 14.66 18.73
C ALA A 352 23.33 14.24 18.85
N GLY A 353 24.12 14.41 17.78
CA GLY A 353 25.56 14.10 17.80
C GLY A 353 26.35 14.96 18.79
N LEU A 354 26.04 16.26 18.90
CA LEU A 354 26.64 17.17 19.87
C LEU A 354 26.25 16.82 21.32
N ALA A 355 24.99 16.44 21.55
CA ALA A 355 24.53 15.96 22.85
C ALA A 355 25.27 14.67 23.26
N MET A 356 25.48 13.75 22.32
CA MET A 356 26.27 12.53 22.56
C MET A 356 27.74 12.84 22.91
N ILE A 357 28.35 13.83 22.26
CA ILE A 357 29.69 14.32 22.64
C ILE A 357 29.70 14.83 24.08
N ALA A 358 28.72 15.66 24.45
CA ALA A 358 28.62 16.18 25.81
C ALA A 358 28.49 15.05 26.86
N ILE A 359 27.71 14.00 26.55
CA ILE A 359 27.57 12.83 27.42
C ILE A 359 28.89 12.05 27.53
N LEU A 360 29.63 11.87 26.44
CA LEU A 360 30.92 11.17 26.47
C LEU A 360 32.00 11.93 27.26
N LEU A 361 31.94 13.26 27.27
CA LEU A 361 32.89 14.10 28.00
C LEU A 361 32.54 14.26 29.49
N PHE A 362 31.25 14.39 29.83
CA PHE A 362 30.81 14.77 31.17
C PHE A 362 29.92 13.73 31.87
N GLY A 363 29.31 12.81 31.12
CA GLY A 363 28.26 11.91 31.58
C GLY A 363 28.64 10.43 31.70
N THR A 364 29.81 9.97 31.27
CA THR A 364 30.15 8.53 31.26
C THR A 364 30.13 7.86 32.63
N GLY A 365 30.31 8.63 33.70
CA GLY A 365 30.28 8.14 35.09
C GLY A 365 28.96 7.46 35.49
N PHE A 366 27.81 7.81 34.88
CA PHE A 366 26.55 7.15 35.23
C PHE A 366 26.41 5.74 34.60
N ILE A 367 27.14 5.46 33.51
CA ILE A 367 26.99 4.24 32.72
C ILE A 367 27.27 2.98 33.55
N GLY A 368 28.28 3.03 34.42
CA GLY A 368 28.64 1.90 35.28
C GLY A 368 27.57 1.53 36.31
N PHE A 369 26.61 2.41 36.58
CA PHE A 369 25.50 2.12 37.49
C PHE A 369 24.30 1.49 36.80
N LEU A 370 24.29 1.39 35.46
CA LEU A 370 23.14 0.87 34.73
C LEU A 370 23.00 -0.64 34.89
N PRO A 371 21.87 -1.13 35.44
CA PRO A 371 21.58 -2.56 35.47
C PRO A 371 21.31 -3.08 34.05
N VAL A 372 21.95 -4.18 33.69
CA VAL A 372 21.75 -4.86 32.40
C VAL A 372 20.27 -5.19 32.16
N PRO A 373 19.47 -5.70 33.13
CA PRO A 373 18.07 -6.05 32.87
C PRO A 373 17.19 -4.85 32.48
N VAL A 374 17.48 -3.66 33.01
CA VAL A 374 16.78 -2.41 32.65
C VAL A 374 17.08 -2.04 31.20
N LEU A 375 18.36 -2.12 30.80
CA LEU A 375 18.79 -1.87 29.43
C LEU A 375 18.15 -2.87 28.46
N THR A 376 18.17 -4.15 28.81
CA THR A 376 17.55 -5.25 28.04
C THR A 376 16.05 -5.00 27.83
N ALA A 377 15.34 -4.58 28.87
CA ALA A 377 13.92 -4.24 28.77
C ALA A 377 13.64 -3.05 27.84
N ILE A 378 14.50 -2.03 27.84
CA ILE A 378 14.41 -0.89 26.92
C ILE A 378 14.60 -1.37 25.47
N VAL A 379 15.61 -2.21 25.21
CA VAL A 379 15.87 -2.76 23.87
C VAL A 379 14.71 -3.63 23.39
N ILE A 380 14.21 -4.55 24.21
CA ILE A 380 13.04 -5.40 23.87
C ILE A 380 11.81 -4.53 23.59
N SER A 381 11.54 -3.53 24.43
CA SER A 381 10.43 -2.59 24.20
C SER A 381 10.56 -1.88 22.86
N ALA A 382 11.75 -1.37 22.52
CA ALA A 382 12.00 -0.70 21.24
C ALA A 382 11.76 -1.64 20.05
N LEU A 383 12.24 -2.89 20.12
CA LEU A 383 12.08 -3.89 19.07
C LEU A 383 10.63 -4.35 18.90
N LEU A 384 9.83 -4.45 19.97
CA LEU A 384 8.40 -4.75 19.82
C LEU A 384 7.66 -3.70 18.99
N GLY A 385 8.16 -2.46 18.91
CA GLY A 385 7.59 -1.41 18.09
C GLY A 385 8.00 -1.43 16.61
N ILE A 386 9.01 -2.24 16.23
CA ILE A 386 9.47 -2.36 14.84
C ILE A 386 8.87 -3.59 14.13
N LEU A 387 8.19 -4.48 14.87
CA LEU A 387 7.56 -5.66 14.29
C LEU A 387 6.37 -5.24 13.43
N GLU A 388 6.39 -5.61 12.15
CA GLU A 388 5.38 -5.22 11.14
C GLU A 388 4.17 -6.19 11.18
N ILE A 389 3.57 -6.35 12.36
CA ILE A 389 2.44 -7.28 12.57
C ILE A 389 1.19 -6.79 11.86
N ASP A 390 0.93 -5.48 11.90
CA ASP A 390 -0.22 -4.86 11.22
C ASP A 390 -0.14 -5.08 9.71
N GLU A 391 1.06 -4.95 9.14
CA GLU A 391 1.33 -5.21 7.72
C GLU A 391 1.06 -6.68 7.38
N ALA A 392 1.52 -7.63 8.20
CA ALA A 392 1.25 -9.05 8.00
C ALA A 392 -0.25 -9.36 7.96
N VAL A 393 -1.04 -8.74 8.86
CA VAL A 393 -2.51 -8.89 8.90
C VAL A 393 -3.16 -8.22 7.69
N HIS A 394 -2.65 -7.07 7.24
CA HIS A 394 -3.15 -6.37 6.07
C HIS A 394 -2.93 -7.18 4.79
N LEU A 395 -1.71 -7.67 4.58
CA LEU A 395 -1.35 -8.54 3.45
C LEU A 395 -2.18 -9.82 3.43
N ALA A 396 -2.39 -10.47 4.58
CA ALA A 396 -3.22 -11.66 4.68
C ALA A 396 -4.69 -11.44 4.24
N LYS A 397 -5.21 -10.21 4.40
CA LYS A 397 -6.56 -9.84 3.97
C LYS A 397 -6.64 -9.47 2.49
N ILE A 398 -5.56 -8.96 1.90
CA ILE A 398 -5.54 -8.45 0.52
C ILE A 398 -5.10 -9.51 -0.48
N ASP A 399 -3.89 -10.05 -0.34
CA ASP A 399 -3.35 -11.07 -1.24
C ASP A 399 -2.53 -12.10 -0.45
N TRP A 400 -3.08 -13.33 -0.38
CA TRP A 400 -2.45 -14.46 0.26
C TRP A 400 -1.02 -14.74 -0.24
N ARG A 401 -0.71 -14.49 -1.53
CA ARG A 401 0.64 -14.69 -2.07
C ARG A 401 1.64 -13.69 -1.52
N GLU A 402 1.23 -12.45 -1.29
CA GLU A 402 2.11 -11.44 -0.66
C GLU A 402 2.32 -11.76 0.82
N PHE A 403 1.28 -12.24 1.50
CA PHE A 403 1.44 -12.78 2.85
C PHE A 403 2.41 -13.98 2.90
N MET A 404 2.36 -14.89 1.92
CA MET A 404 3.34 -16.00 1.84
C MET A 404 4.77 -15.53 1.61
N ILE A 405 4.99 -14.42 0.88
CA ILE A 405 6.31 -13.81 0.74
C ILE A 405 6.80 -13.28 2.10
N PHE A 406 5.94 -12.58 2.84
CA PHE A 406 6.25 -12.11 4.19
C PHE A 406 6.65 -13.26 5.10
N VAL A 407 5.83 -14.32 5.16
CA VAL A 407 6.09 -15.50 5.99
C VAL A 407 7.37 -16.21 5.55
N GLY A 408 7.60 -16.36 4.24
CA GLY A 408 8.81 -16.97 3.70
C GLY A 408 10.08 -16.21 4.07
N ALA A 409 10.06 -14.88 3.99
CA ALA A 409 11.16 -14.04 4.43
C ALA A 409 11.38 -14.14 5.95
N PHE A 410 10.30 -14.06 6.75
CA PHE A 410 10.33 -14.19 8.20
C PHE A 410 10.93 -15.53 8.65
N CYS A 411 10.39 -16.65 8.16
CA CYS A 411 10.88 -17.98 8.49
C CYS A 411 12.31 -18.19 8.00
N GLY A 412 12.65 -17.65 6.82
CA GLY A 412 14.01 -17.72 6.29
C GLY A 412 15.02 -17.03 7.20
N VAL A 413 14.69 -15.85 7.76
CA VAL A 413 15.55 -15.17 8.73
C VAL A 413 15.68 -16.00 10.00
N VAL A 414 14.55 -16.36 10.62
CA VAL A 414 14.51 -16.94 11.95
C VAL A 414 15.12 -18.36 12.01
N LEU A 415 15.01 -19.14 10.92
CA LEU A 415 15.45 -20.53 10.89
C LEU A 415 16.82 -20.73 10.22
N LEU A 416 17.13 -19.96 9.19
CA LEU A 416 18.32 -20.16 8.35
C LEU A 416 19.31 -19.00 8.48
N GLY A 417 18.93 -17.93 9.16
CA GLY A 417 19.70 -16.70 9.28
C GLY A 417 19.26 -15.64 8.29
N THR A 418 19.49 -14.40 8.72
CA THR A 418 19.23 -13.15 8.00
C THR A 418 19.56 -13.17 6.50
N ILE A 419 20.73 -13.69 6.12
CA ILE A 419 21.19 -13.72 4.72
C ILE A 419 20.26 -14.56 3.84
N TYR A 420 19.96 -15.78 4.29
CA TYR A 420 19.07 -16.68 3.58
C TYR A 420 17.64 -16.15 3.57
N GLY A 421 17.19 -15.52 4.66
CA GLY A 421 15.89 -14.84 4.72
C GLY A 421 15.69 -13.80 3.62
N VAL A 422 16.68 -12.93 3.38
CA VAL A 422 16.62 -11.94 2.28
C VAL A 422 16.57 -12.63 0.92
N VAL A 423 17.45 -13.60 0.68
CA VAL A 423 17.53 -14.30 -0.61
C VAL A 423 16.21 -15.02 -0.92
N ILE A 424 15.65 -15.72 0.06
CA ILE A 424 14.36 -16.41 -0.04
C ILE A 424 13.24 -15.42 -0.34
N GLY A 425 13.18 -14.31 0.40
CA GLY A 425 12.17 -13.27 0.20
C GLY A 425 12.21 -12.69 -1.21
N VAL A 426 13.41 -12.30 -1.69
CA VAL A 426 13.59 -11.77 -3.05
C VAL A 426 13.22 -12.80 -4.11
N ALA A 427 13.67 -14.05 -3.97
CA ALA A 427 13.34 -15.13 -4.90
C ALA A 427 11.83 -15.38 -4.97
N LEU A 428 11.14 -15.47 -3.83
CA LEU A 428 9.68 -15.62 -3.76
C LEU A 428 8.95 -14.45 -4.40
N SER A 429 9.40 -13.21 -4.14
CA SER A 429 8.83 -12.01 -4.77
C SER A 429 8.91 -12.07 -6.29
N PHE A 430 10.05 -12.51 -6.84
CA PHE A 430 10.24 -12.65 -8.28
C PHE A 430 9.35 -13.74 -8.86
N VAL A 431 9.23 -14.88 -8.19
CA VAL A 431 8.31 -15.97 -8.59
C VAL A 431 6.87 -15.49 -8.62
N VAL A 432 6.40 -14.74 -7.62
CA VAL A 432 5.02 -14.22 -7.59
C VAL A 432 4.79 -13.20 -8.71
N VAL A 433 5.75 -12.32 -8.99
CA VAL A 433 5.66 -11.39 -10.14
C VAL A 433 5.58 -12.16 -11.46
N LEU A 434 6.39 -13.21 -11.64
CA LEU A 434 6.31 -14.07 -12.82
C LEU A 434 4.93 -14.74 -12.92
N MET A 435 4.43 -15.32 -11.84
CA MET A 435 3.11 -15.97 -11.82
C MET A 435 1.98 -14.99 -12.15
N ARG A 436 2.02 -13.75 -11.60
CA ARG A 436 1.05 -12.69 -11.91
C ARG A 436 1.07 -12.31 -13.38
N THR A 437 2.26 -12.25 -13.98
CA THR A 437 2.40 -11.90 -15.40
C THR A 437 1.97 -13.06 -16.32
N MET A 438 2.19 -14.31 -15.89
CA MET A 438 1.77 -15.53 -16.62
C MET A 438 0.26 -15.76 -16.63
N SER A 439 -0.47 -15.25 -15.63
CA SER A 439 -1.93 -15.40 -15.51
C SER A 439 -2.61 -14.03 -15.36
N PRO A 440 -2.58 -13.18 -16.40
CA PRO A 440 -3.11 -11.83 -16.32
C PRO A 440 -4.65 -11.82 -16.20
N PRO A 441 -5.25 -10.71 -15.74
CA PRO A 441 -6.68 -10.50 -15.80
C PRO A 441 -7.20 -10.61 -17.23
N ARG A 442 -8.29 -11.35 -17.39
CA ARG A 442 -8.93 -11.64 -18.67
C ARG A 442 -10.41 -11.87 -18.44
N THR A 443 -11.23 -11.50 -19.41
CA THR A 443 -12.67 -11.68 -19.31
C THR A 443 -13.31 -11.83 -20.68
N PHE A 444 -14.50 -12.45 -20.71
CA PHE A 444 -15.36 -12.45 -21.87
C PHE A 444 -16.30 -11.25 -21.82
N LEU A 445 -16.46 -10.61 -22.97
CA LEU A 445 -17.31 -9.45 -23.10
C LEU A 445 -18.66 -9.82 -23.71
N GLY A 446 -19.67 -9.05 -23.34
CA GLY A 446 -20.99 -9.10 -23.93
C GLY A 446 -21.48 -7.70 -24.26
N VAL A 447 -22.71 -7.64 -24.72
CA VAL A 447 -23.42 -6.39 -24.94
C VAL A 447 -24.69 -6.42 -24.13
N MET A 448 -25.05 -5.26 -23.61
CA MET A 448 -26.39 -5.06 -23.11
C MET A 448 -27.30 -4.82 -24.31
N PRO A 449 -28.50 -5.43 -24.35
CA PRO A 449 -29.45 -5.20 -25.42
C PRO A 449 -29.61 -3.71 -25.72
N GLY A 450 -29.39 -3.33 -26.99
CA GLY A 450 -29.64 -1.98 -27.47
C GLY A 450 -28.49 -1.00 -27.25
N GLN A 451 -27.47 -1.37 -26.48
CA GLN A 451 -26.26 -0.57 -26.32
C GLN A 451 -25.16 -0.96 -27.31
N LEU A 452 -24.28 0.00 -27.61
CA LEU A 452 -23.13 -0.18 -28.49
C LEU A 452 -21.83 -0.48 -27.72
N ARG A 453 -21.87 -0.39 -26.39
CA ARG A 453 -20.71 -0.63 -25.52
C ARG A 453 -20.62 -2.10 -25.13
N PHE A 454 -19.40 -2.53 -24.87
CA PHE A 454 -19.08 -3.89 -24.43
C PHE A 454 -18.83 -3.91 -22.94
N TYR A 455 -19.41 -4.89 -22.26
CA TYR A 455 -19.34 -5.04 -20.81
C TYR A 455 -18.81 -6.41 -20.44
N ASP A 456 -18.15 -6.50 -19.30
CA ASP A 456 -17.69 -7.76 -18.74
C ASP A 456 -18.90 -8.60 -18.30
N LEU A 457 -19.03 -9.81 -18.85
CA LEU A 457 -20.14 -10.73 -18.58
C LEU A 457 -20.21 -11.18 -17.12
N ARG A 458 -19.10 -11.09 -16.36
CA ARG A 458 -19.04 -11.52 -14.96
C ARG A 458 -19.51 -10.43 -14.00
N THR A 459 -19.30 -9.16 -14.33
CA THR A 459 -19.53 -8.04 -13.40
C THR A 459 -20.75 -7.22 -13.75
N ALA A 460 -21.05 -7.02 -15.04
CA ALA A 460 -22.15 -6.16 -15.46
C ALA A 460 -23.49 -6.92 -15.47
N ARG A 461 -24.41 -6.53 -14.58
CA ARG A 461 -25.75 -7.13 -14.50
C ARG A 461 -26.54 -6.78 -15.77
N GLY A 462 -26.93 -7.80 -16.55
CA GLY A 462 -27.70 -7.63 -17.79
C GLY A 462 -26.87 -7.63 -19.08
N ALA A 463 -25.53 -7.71 -19.01
CA ALA A 463 -24.71 -7.98 -20.17
C ALA A 463 -24.96 -9.42 -20.67
N LYS A 464 -25.18 -9.59 -21.98
CA LYS A 464 -25.41 -10.89 -22.61
C LYS A 464 -24.39 -11.16 -23.72
N PRO A 465 -23.97 -12.41 -23.93
CA PRO A 465 -23.10 -12.77 -25.04
C PRO A 465 -23.82 -12.56 -26.38
N ILE A 466 -23.06 -12.18 -27.41
CA ILE A 466 -23.59 -12.03 -28.77
C ILE A 466 -23.72 -13.43 -29.40
N ALA A 467 -24.89 -13.75 -29.95
CA ALA A 467 -25.13 -15.05 -30.56
C ALA A 467 -24.17 -15.30 -31.74
N GLY A 468 -23.43 -16.42 -31.69
CA GLY A 468 -22.45 -16.79 -32.71
C GLY A 468 -21.13 -15.99 -32.69
N ALA A 469 -20.91 -15.10 -31.72
CA ALA A 469 -19.68 -14.33 -31.57
C ALA A 469 -19.10 -14.37 -30.15
N VAL A 470 -17.81 -14.71 -30.04
CA VAL A 470 -17.07 -14.68 -28.78
C VAL A 470 -16.25 -13.39 -28.73
N LEU A 471 -16.49 -12.54 -27.74
CA LEU A 471 -15.67 -11.37 -27.46
C LEU A 471 -14.76 -11.67 -26.26
N TYR A 472 -13.45 -11.58 -26.46
CA TYR A 472 -12.46 -11.93 -25.44
C TYR A 472 -11.50 -10.78 -25.19
N ARG A 473 -11.39 -10.32 -23.94
CA ARG A 473 -10.44 -9.28 -23.52
C ARG A 473 -9.27 -9.90 -22.78
N PHE A 474 -8.06 -9.65 -23.29
CA PHE A 474 -6.81 -10.06 -22.66
C PHE A 474 -6.01 -8.83 -22.23
N SER A 475 -5.80 -8.67 -20.92
CA SER A 475 -5.30 -7.41 -20.35
C SER A 475 -3.79 -7.45 -20.03
N SER A 476 -2.97 -8.02 -20.93
CA SER A 476 -1.51 -8.09 -20.76
C SER A 476 -0.80 -8.30 -22.08
N ASN A 477 0.50 -7.98 -22.12
CA ASN A 477 1.40 -8.42 -23.18
C ASN A 477 1.33 -9.93 -23.39
N LEU A 478 1.48 -10.35 -24.64
CA LEU A 478 1.44 -11.76 -25.01
C LEU A 478 2.84 -12.25 -25.35
N TYR A 479 3.26 -13.31 -24.68
CA TYR A 479 4.59 -13.88 -24.82
C TYR A 479 4.56 -15.38 -24.55
N PHE A 480 5.70 -16.06 -24.70
CA PHE A 480 5.78 -17.52 -24.65
C PHE A 480 5.12 -18.16 -23.41
N ALA A 481 5.12 -17.49 -22.26
CA ALA A 481 4.66 -18.08 -21.01
C ALA A 481 3.14 -17.97 -20.75
N ASN A 482 2.46 -17.00 -21.37
CA ASN A 482 1.02 -16.80 -21.18
C ASN A 482 0.19 -17.04 -22.45
N TYR A 483 0.85 -17.28 -23.59
CA TYR A 483 0.16 -17.58 -24.84
C TYR A 483 -0.74 -18.82 -24.75
N ASP A 484 -0.27 -19.90 -24.12
CA ASP A 484 -1.04 -21.15 -24.08
C ASP A 484 -2.35 -20.99 -23.29
N LEU A 485 -2.34 -20.11 -22.29
CA LEU A 485 -3.55 -19.69 -21.57
C LEU A 485 -4.49 -18.90 -22.48
N PHE A 486 -3.95 -17.92 -23.24
CA PHE A 486 -4.72 -17.14 -24.20
C PHE A 486 -5.40 -18.01 -25.27
N GLU A 487 -4.65 -18.96 -25.86
CA GLU A 487 -5.19 -19.89 -26.85
C GLU A 487 -6.23 -20.82 -26.24
N ARG A 488 -5.95 -21.41 -25.07
CA ARG A 488 -6.90 -22.29 -24.39
C ARG A 488 -8.20 -21.58 -24.07
N ASP A 489 -8.15 -20.37 -23.53
CA ASP A 489 -9.35 -19.61 -23.18
C ASP A 489 -10.22 -19.32 -24.43
N ILE A 490 -9.61 -19.04 -25.58
CA ILE A 490 -10.34 -18.88 -26.86
C ILE A 490 -10.95 -20.21 -27.31
N LEU A 491 -10.17 -21.29 -27.32
CA LEU A 491 -10.62 -22.59 -27.81
C LEU A 491 -11.74 -23.18 -26.94
N ASP A 492 -11.65 -23.03 -25.61
CA ASP A 492 -12.65 -23.50 -24.66
C ASP A 492 -13.97 -22.71 -24.77
N ALA A 493 -13.92 -21.47 -25.24
CA ALA A 493 -15.10 -20.63 -25.44
C ALA A 493 -15.83 -20.89 -26.77
N ILE A 494 -15.21 -21.58 -27.72
CA ILE A 494 -15.81 -21.88 -29.03
C ILE A 494 -16.91 -22.94 -28.89
N ARG A 495 -18.09 -22.60 -29.39
CA ARG A 495 -19.25 -23.49 -29.49
C ARG A 495 -19.49 -23.89 -30.96
N PRO A 496 -20.28 -24.95 -31.24
CA PRO A 496 -20.57 -25.37 -32.62
C PRO A 496 -21.22 -24.31 -33.51
N ASP A 497 -21.92 -23.34 -32.92
CA ASP A 497 -22.57 -22.21 -33.58
C ASP A 497 -21.68 -20.96 -33.69
N THR A 498 -20.47 -20.98 -33.12
CA THR A 498 -19.53 -19.85 -33.15
C THR A 498 -19.00 -19.61 -34.55
N LYS A 499 -19.24 -18.42 -35.08
CA LYS A 499 -18.77 -17.99 -36.41
C LYS A 499 -17.63 -16.99 -36.33
N THR A 500 -17.48 -16.31 -35.20
CA THR A 500 -16.54 -15.19 -35.07
C THR A 500 -15.97 -15.12 -33.66
N VAL A 501 -14.66 -14.91 -33.57
CA VAL A 501 -13.94 -14.60 -32.33
C VAL A 501 -13.33 -13.22 -32.51
N ILE A 502 -13.56 -12.32 -31.56
CA ILE A 502 -12.99 -10.97 -31.55
C ILE A 502 -12.20 -10.82 -30.27
N VAL A 503 -10.92 -10.53 -30.42
CA VAL A 503 -10.01 -10.28 -29.31
C VAL A 503 -9.87 -8.78 -29.13
N ASP A 504 -10.29 -8.30 -27.96
CA ASP A 504 -9.92 -6.99 -27.45
C ASP A 504 -8.48 -7.07 -26.92
N ALA A 505 -7.56 -6.57 -27.74
CA ALA A 505 -6.13 -6.54 -27.51
C ALA A 505 -5.62 -5.16 -27.04
N SER A 506 -6.51 -4.33 -26.49
CA SER A 506 -6.14 -3.04 -25.88
C SER A 506 -5.07 -3.17 -24.78
N GLY A 507 -5.04 -4.30 -24.06
CA GLY A 507 -4.01 -4.60 -23.07
C GLY A 507 -2.74 -5.24 -23.63
N ILE A 508 -2.71 -5.63 -24.91
CA ILE A 508 -1.55 -6.22 -25.56
C ILE A 508 -0.71 -5.09 -26.16
N THR A 509 0.36 -4.70 -25.47
CA THR A 509 1.26 -3.63 -25.93
C THR A 509 2.49 -4.16 -26.67
N SER A 510 2.88 -5.41 -26.42
CA SER A 510 3.99 -6.08 -27.09
C SER A 510 3.73 -7.56 -27.31
N LEU A 511 4.36 -8.10 -28.36
CA LEU A 511 4.47 -9.53 -28.63
C LEU A 511 5.94 -9.95 -28.56
N ASP A 512 6.23 -11.14 -28.07
CA ASP A 512 7.49 -11.80 -28.37
C ASP A 512 7.39 -12.60 -29.70
N TYR A 513 8.54 -13.08 -30.19
CA TYR A 513 8.60 -13.84 -31.44
C TYR A 513 7.74 -15.12 -31.38
N THR A 514 7.73 -15.82 -30.24
CA THR A 514 7.00 -17.08 -30.07
C THR A 514 5.49 -16.83 -30.10
N ALA A 515 4.99 -15.80 -29.41
CA ALA A 515 3.57 -15.42 -29.43
C ALA A 515 3.15 -14.95 -30.82
N ALA A 516 3.97 -14.17 -31.53
CA ALA A 516 3.68 -13.76 -32.91
C ALA A 516 3.49 -14.98 -33.84
N LYS A 517 4.38 -15.99 -33.74
CA LYS A 517 4.25 -17.25 -34.48
C LYS A 517 2.99 -18.02 -34.11
N LYS A 518 2.68 -18.12 -32.81
CA LYS A 518 1.53 -18.90 -32.36
C LYS A 518 0.19 -18.22 -32.69
N ILE A 519 0.08 -16.88 -32.59
CA ILE A 519 -1.13 -16.14 -33.03
C ILE A 519 -1.43 -16.43 -34.50
N ASP A 520 -0.42 -16.38 -35.37
CA ASP A 520 -0.59 -16.67 -36.80
C ASP A 520 -1.05 -18.12 -37.05
N ALA A 521 -0.55 -19.07 -36.25
CA ALA A 521 -1.00 -20.46 -36.32
C ALA A 521 -2.46 -20.63 -35.84
N LEU A 522 -2.85 -19.96 -34.75
CA LEU A 522 -4.22 -19.95 -34.25
C LEU A 522 -5.18 -19.31 -35.26
N TYR A 523 -4.78 -18.20 -35.87
CA TYR A 523 -5.53 -17.53 -36.93
C TYR A 523 -5.84 -18.49 -38.09
N LYS A 524 -4.81 -19.18 -38.62
CA LYS A 524 -4.97 -20.17 -39.70
C LYS A 524 -5.86 -21.33 -39.27
N ARG A 525 -5.66 -21.87 -38.07
CA ARG A 525 -6.45 -22.99 -37.52
C ARG A 525 -7.94 -22.64 -37.40
N LEU A 526 -8.26 -21.45 -36.90
CA LEU A 526 -9.66 -21.01 -36.78
C LEU A 526 -10.28 -20.76 -38.15
N LYS A 527 -9.52 -20.17 -39.07
CA LYS A 527 -9.95 -19.96 -40.46
C LYS A 527 -10.27 -21.28 -41.17
N ASP A 528 -9.42 -22.29 -41.01
CA ASP A 528 -9.65 -23.64 -41.57
C ASP A 528 -10.91 -24.31 -40.98
N SER A 529 -11.30 -23.92 -39.77
CA SER A 529 -12.53 -24.37 -39.11
C SER A 529 -13.77 -23.50 -39.45
N GLY A 530 -13.64 -22.54 -40.36
CA GLY A 530 -14.73 -21.63 -40.76
C GLY A 530 -15.02 -20.50 -39.77
N ILE A 531 -14.16 -20.29 -38.76
CA ILE A 531 -14.31 -19.27 -37.72
C ILE A 531 -13.40 -18.08 -38.05
N ARG A 532 -13.97 -16.87 -38.08
CA ARG A 532 -13.20 -15.63 -38.32
C ARG A 532 -12.63 -15.10 -37.00
N LEU A 533 -11.31 -14.98 -36.90
CA LEU A 533 -10.62 -14.37 -35.76
C LEU A 533 -10.24 -12.92 -36.09
N TYR A 534 -10.65 -11.97 -35.24
CA TYR A 534 -10.27 -10.56 -35.34
C TYR A 534 -9.42 -10.12 -34.15
N LEU A 535 -8.36 -9.35 -34.41
CA LEU A 535 -7.57 -8.67 -33.38
C LEU A 535 -7.87 -7.16 -33.42
N THR A 536 -8.23 -6.59 -32.26
CA THR A 536 -8.75 -5.21 -32.16
C THR A 536 -8.15 -4.39 -31.03
N GLU A 537 -8.24 -3.06 -31.11
CA GLU A 537 -7.89 -2.08 -30.06
C GLU A 537 -6.41 -2.05 -29.61
N HIS A 538 -5.51 -2.83 -30.21
CA HIS A 538 -4.08 -2.84 -29.87
C HIS A 538 -3.30 -1.66 -30.44
N ILE A 539 -2.17 -1.36 -29.82
CA ILE A 539 -1.24 -0.32 -30.26
C ILE A 539 -0.40 -0.75 -31.48
N SER A 540 0.17 0.21 -32.20
CA SER A 540 0.86 -0.03 -33.48
C SER A 540 2.10 -0.94 -33.39
N SER A 541 2.77 -1.01 -32.23
CA SER A 541 3.96 -1.86 -32.02
C SER A 541 3.67 -3.34 -32.24
N VAL A 542 2.47 -3.81 -31.88
CA VAL A 542 2.04 -5.21 -32.12
C VAL A 542 2.03 -5.52 -33.62
N ASN A 543 1.50 -4.62 -34.44
CA ASN A 543 1.50 -4.76 -35.89
C ASN A 543 2.92 -4.71 -36.47
N GLN A 544 3.79 -3.89 -35.89
CA GLN A 544 5.21 -3.84 -36.28
C GLN A 544 5.88 -5.18 -36.01
N THR A 545 5.71 -5.76 -34.82
CA THR A 545 6.29 -7.07 -34.48
C THR A 545 5.75 -8.20 -35.38
N LEU A 546 4.45 -8.20 -35.71
CA LEU A 546 3.89 -9.20 -36.64
C LEU A 546 4.51 -9.11 -38.03
N ARG A 547 4.76 -7.90 -38.55
CA ARG A 547 5.44 -7.69 -39.83
C ARG A 547 6.92 -8.07 -39.77
N GLU A 548 7.64 -7.64 -38.73
CA GLU A 548 9.06 -7.98 -38.53
C GLU A 548 9.29 -9.48 -38.34
N ALA A 549 8.28 -10.21 -37.85
CA ALA A 549 8.33 -11.66 -37.69
C ALA A 549 7.89 -12.45 -38.95
N ASP A 550 7.54 -11.78 -40.06
CA ASP A 550 6.93 -12.39 -41.26
C ASP A 550 5.66 -13.22 -40.93
N ARG A 551 4.80 -12.65 -40.06
CA ARG A 551 3.53 -13.23 -39.56
C ARG A 551 2.37 -12.24 -39.69
N ASP A 552 2.27 -11.58 -40.82
CA ASP A 552 1.29 -10.53 -41.09
C ASP A 552 0.06 -10.99 -41.90
N ALA A 553 -0.17 -12.30 -42.05
CA ALA A 553 -1.32 -12.84 -42.77
C ALA A 553 -2.65 -12.27 -42.26
N MET A 554 -2.81 -12.18 -40.94
CA MET A 554 -4.00 -11.58 -40.32
C MET A 554 -4.16 -10.08 -40.66
N ILE A 555 -3.06 -9.36 -40.89
CA ILE A 555 -3.08 -7.95 -41.31
C ILE A 555 -3.47 -7.85 -42.79
N GLN A 556 -2.83 -8.65 -43.65
CA GLN A 556 -3.06 -8.64 -45.11
C GLN A 556 -4.49 -9.05 -45.47
N GLU A 557 -5.07 -9.96 -44.69
CA GLU A 557 -6.44 -10.48 -44.91
C GLU A 557 -7.53 -9.63 -44.25
N GLY A 558 -7.19 -8.49 -43.62
CA GLY A 558 -8.16 -7.56 -43.03
C GLY A 558 -8.75 -8.02 -41.69
N SER A 559 -8.13 -8.99 -41.03
CA SER A 559 -8.53 -9.52 -39.71
C SER A 559 -7.94 -8.72 -38.54
N VAL A 560 -7.11 -7.71 -38.83
CA VAL A 560 -6.71 -6.67 -37.87
C VAL A 560 -7.57 -5.43 -38.08
N VAL A 561 -8.41 -5.10 -37.11
CA VAL A 561 -9.38 -4.00 -37.19
C VAL A 561 -9.17 -3.05 -36.00
N ARG A 562 -9.32 -1.74 -36.20
CA ARG A 562 -9.08 -0.79 -35.10
C ARG A 562 -10.02 -1.00 -33.91
N THR A 563 -11.32 -1.22 -34.15
CA THR A 563 -12.32 -1.29 -33.09
C THR A 563 -13.09 -2.59 -33.08
N MET A 564 -13.55 -3.01 -31.88
CA MET A 564 -14.43 -4.18 -31.74
C MET A 564 -15.72 -4.04 -32.55
N THR A 565 -16.31 -2.83 -32.55
CA THR A 565 -17.50 -2.50 -33.36
C THR A 565 -17.23 -2.68 -34.85
N GLY A 566 -16.06 -2.24 -35.33
CA GLY A 566 -15.64 -2.45 -36.71
C GLY A 566 -15.48 -3.92 -37.07
N ALA A 567 -14.91 -4.72 -36.17
CA ALA A 567 -14.77 -6.16 -36.36
C ALA A 567 -16.13 -6.87 -36.40
N LEU A 568 -17.07 -6.50 -35.52
CA LEU A 568 -18.45 -7.02 -35.56
C LEU A 568 -19.15 -6.68 -36.88
N LEU A 569 -19.02 -5.44 -37.36
CA LEU A 569 -19.58 -5.03 -38.64
C LEU A 569 -18.96 -5.79 -39.81
N ALA A 570 -17.63 -5.97 -39.83
CA ALA A 570 -16.94 -6.78 -40.84
C ALA A 570 -17.35 -8.25 -40.79
N ALA A 571 -17.73 -8.73 -39.61
CA ALA A 571 -18.28 -10.06 -39.40
C ALA A 571 -19.78 -10.18 -39.78
N GLY A 572 -20.46 -9.09 -40.12
CA GLY A 572 -21.88 -9.08 -40.49
C GLY A 572 -22.84 -8.93 -39.31
N TYR A 573 -22.35 -8.55 -38.13
CA TYR A 573 -23.17 -8.21 -36.97
C TYR A 573 -23.49 -6.72 -36.98
N HIS A 574 -24.77 -6.38 -37.05
CA HIS A 574 -25.27 -5.01 -37.02
C HIS A 574 -25.96 -4.70 -35.70
N PRO A 575 -25.82 -3.49 -35.14
CA PRO A 575 -26.63 -3.03 -34.03
C PRO A 575 -28.12 -2.94 -34.41
N PRO A 576 -29.06 -3.29 -33.50
CA PRO A 576 -28.84 -3.93 -32.20
C PRO A 576 -28.34 -5.37 -32.37
N TYR A 577 -27.23 -5.69 -31.70
CA TYR A 577 -26.57 -7.00 -31.85
C TYR A 577 -27.47 -8.14 -31.35
N PRO A 578 -27.46 -9.30 -32.02
CA PRO A 578 -28.22 -10.47 -31.56
C PRO A 578 -27.59 -11.04 -30.30
N VAL A 579 -28.35 -11.15 -29.20
CA VAL A 579 -27.89 -11.70 -27.92
C VAL A 579 -28.45 -13.10 -27.67
N GLU A 580 -27.73 -13.95 -26.94
CA GLU A 580 -28.23 -15.29 -26.55
C GLU A 580 -29.43 -15.19 -25.60
N GLY A 581 -30.45 -16.05 -25.80
CA GLY A 581 -31.60 -16.21 -24.89
C GLY A 581 -32.89 -15.46 -25.26
N GLY A 582 -32.94 -14.71 -26.37
CA GLY A 582 -34.16 -14.05 -26.94
C GLY A 582 -34.87 -13.05 -26.02
N GLU A 583 -35.84 -12.22 -26.45
CA GLU A 583 -36.00 -11.48 -27.71
C GLU A 583 -35.31 -10.10 -27.58
N ASN A 584 -35.12 -9.40 -28.71
CA ASN A 584 -34.98 -7.94 -28.74
C ASN A 584 -36.32 -7.30 -28.30
N ASP A 585 -36.76 -7.61 -27.08
CA ASP A 585 -37.95 -7.04 -26.49
C ASP A 585 -37.65 -5.54 -26.36
N SER A 586 -38.26 -4.71 -27.20
CA SER A 586 -38.04 -3.25 -27.26
C SER A 586 -38.15 -2.62 -25.86
N MET A 587 -39.00 -3.22 -25.03
CA MET A 587 -39.21 -2.90 -23.63
C MET A 587 -37.99 -3.18 -22.72
N ASN A 588 -37.23 -4.26 -22.95
CA ASN A 588 -35.97 -4.57 -22.25
C ASN A 588 -34.76 -3.87 -22.87
N LEU A 589 -34.73 -3.66 -24.18
CA LEU A 589 -33.72 -2.90 -24.91
C LEU A 589 -33.58 -1.46 -24.38
N ASN A 590 -34.72 -0.83 -24.08
CA ASN A 590 -34.68 0.45 -23.43
C ASN A 590 -34.13 0.30 -22.00
N ARG A 591 -34.39 -0.79 -21.25
CA ARG A 591 -34.09 -0.96 -19.79
C ARG A 591 -32.60 -1.18 -19.57
N SER A 592 -31.96 -1.88 -20.50
CA SER A 592 -30.51 -2.02 -20.53
C SER A 592 -29.77 -0.75 -20.99
N ARG A 593 -30.44 0.17 -21.71
CA ARG A 593 -29.86 1.49 -22.02
C ARG A 593 -29.80 2.45 -20.83
N ARG A 594 -30.54 2.16 -19.76
CA ARG A 594 -31.14 3.12 -18.81
C ARG A 594 -30.39 3.40 -17.51
N HIS A 595 -29.21 2.82 -17.25
CA HIS A 595 -28.52 2.99 -15.97
C HIS A 595 -27.00 3.18 -16.10
N LEU A 596 -26.56 4.26 -16.76
CA LEU A 596 -25.13 4.54 -16.92
C LEU A 596 -24.45 4.80 -15.57
N LEU A 597 -25.11 5.55 -14.68
CA LEU A 597 -24.60 5.80 -13.34
C LEU A 597 -24.52 4.51 -12.51
N LEU A 598 -25.54 3.66 -12.58
CA LEU A 598 -25.55 2.39 -11.85
C LEU A 598 -24.44 1.47 -12.35
N HIS A 599 -24.24 1.38 -13.67
CA HIS A 599 -23.15 0.57 -14.23
C HIS A 599 -21.78 1.12 -13.83
N ASP A 600 -21.61 2.44 -13.76
CA ASP A 600 -20.37 3.05 -13.27
C ASP A 600 -20.12 2.69 -11.79
N ILE A 601 -21.18 2.65 -10.97
CA ILE A 601 -21.11 2.24 -9.55
C ILE A 601 -20.89 0.73 -9.41
N GLU A 602 -21.61 -0.11 -10.16
CA GLU A 602 -21.42 -1.57 -10.23
C GLU A 602 -20.00 -1.92 -10.66
N TRP A 603 -19.48 -1.22 -11.66
CA TRP A 603 -18.10 -1.38 -12.11
C TRP A 603 -17.09 -0.93 -11.05
N ALA A 604 -17.33 0.20 -10.38
CA ALA A 604 -16.40 0.76 -9.39
C ALA A 604 -16.39 0.00 -8.06
N PHE A 605 -17.54 -0.50 -7.60
CA PHE A 605 -17.71 -1.05 -6.25
C PHE A 605 -18.07 -2.54 -6.22
N GLY A 606 -18.33 -3.17 -7.37
CA GLY A 606 -18.59 -4.60 -7.49
C GLY A 606 -19.73 -5.06 -6.59
N ASP A 607 -19.48 -6.07 -5.75
CA ASP A 607 -20.48 -6.64 -4.84
C ASP A 607 -21.03 -5.64 -3.82
N LYS A 608 -20.34 -4.52 -3.58
CA LYS A 608 -20.75 -3.46 -2.65
C LYS A 608 -21.51 -2.31 -3.32
N ALA A 609 -21.80 -2.41 -4.63
CA ALA A 609 -22.47 -1.34 -5.36
C ALA A 609 -23.83 -0.97 -4.74
N ASP A 610 -24.61 -1.97 -4.33
CA ASP A 610 -25.91 -1.77 -3.69
C ASP A 610 -25.78 -0.99 -2.35
N ASP A 611 -24.76 -1.31 -1.54
CA ASP A 611 -24.45 -0.63 -0.28
C ASP A 611 -23.98 0.82 -0.51
N GLU A 612 -23.16 1.05 -1.53
CA GLU A 612 -22.64 2.39 -1.87
C GLU A 612 -23.73 3.29 -2.44
N ILE A 613 -24.66 2.76 -3.24
CA ILE A 613 -25.85 3.52 -3.67
C ILE A 613 -26.65 3.95 -2.44
N ALA A 614 -26.87 3.04 -1.48
CA ALA A 614 -27.56 3.37 -0.24
C ALA A 614 -26.82 4.44 0.58
N ALA A 615 -25.50 4.32 0.71
CA ALA A 615 -24.66 5.31 1.39
C ALA A 615 -24.66 6.67 0.67
N TYR A 616 -24.73 6.68 -0.66
CA TYR A 616 -24.84 7.91 -1.46
C TYR A 616 -26.15 8.63 -1.18
N VAL A 617 -27.26 7.89 -1.15
CA VAL A 617 -28.58 8.41 -0.77
C VAL A 617 -28.54 8.94 0.67
N GLU A 618 -27.90 8.23 1.59
CA GLU A 618 -27.76 8.69 2.98
C GLU A 618 -26.93 9.97 3.11
N LYS A 619 -25.85 10.13 2.33
CA LYS A 619 -25.08 11.38 2.29
C LYS A 619 -25.92 12.54 1.77
N ILE A 620 -26.76 12.32 0.76
CA ILE A 620 -27.69 13.34 0.24
C ILE A 620 -28.69 13.73 1.33
N VAL A 621 -29.28 12.75 2.02
CA VAL A 621 -30.24 12.96 3.12
C VAL A 621 -29.60 13.69 4.31
N ALA A 622 -28.41 13.28 4.74
CA ALA A 622 -27.69 13.91 5.84
C ALA A 622 -27.25 15.34 5.49
N HIS A 623 -26.82 15.57 4.25
CA HIS A 623 -26.47 16.91 3.79
C HIS A 623 -27.72 17.82 3.79
N TRP A 624 -28.89 17.32 3.40
CA TRP A 624 -30.14 18.07 3.52
C TRP A 624 -30.44 18.46 4.97
N GLN A 625 -30.44 17.48 5.89
CA GLN A 625 -30.74 17.72 7.31
C GLN A 625 -29.77 18.72 7.97
N HIS A 626 -28.49 18.71 7.59
CA HIS A 626 -27.50 19.68 8.09
C HIS A 626 -27.66 21.09 7.51
N THR A 627 -28.35 21.25 6.39
CA THR A 627 -28.52 22.53 5.69
C THR A 627 -29.78 23.29 6.15
N GLU A 628 -30.49 22.81 7.19
CA GLU A 628 -31.60 23.53 7.87
C GLU A 628 -31.15 24.80 8.63
N GLY A 629 -30.34 25.64 8.00
CA GLY A 629 -30.11 27.05 8.33
C GLY A 629 -30.61 28.03 7.25
N ALA A 630 -31.09 27.55 6.10
CA ALA A 630 -31.68 28.36 5.05
C ALA A 630 -32.98 27.70 4.61
N GLY A 631 -34.15 28.30 4.88
CA GLY A 631 -35.47 27.79 4.49
C GLY A 631 -35.69 27.70 2.97
N GLY A 632 -34.87 26.92 2.28
CA GLY A 632 -34.89 26.69 0.85
C GLY A 632 -35.64 25.41 0.50
N SER A 633 -36.24 25.40 -0.69
CA SER A 633 -36.89 24.22 -1.26
C SER A 633 -35.88 23.09 -1.51
N LEU A 634 -36.35 21.84 -1.50
CA LEU A 634 -35.55 20.66 -1.88
C LEU A 634 -34.88 20.83 -3.26
N GLU A 635 -35.53 21.56 -4.15
CA GLU A 635 -35.02 21.98 -5.46
C GLU A 635 -33.74 22.84 -5.35
N ALA A 636 -33.74 23.86 -4.47
CA ALA A 636 -32.58 24.72 -4.26
C ALA A 636 -31.39 23.92 -3.72
N PHE A 637 -31.63 22.93 -2.88
CA PHE A 637 -30.60 22.04 -2.39
C PHE A 637 -30.03 21.14 -3.48
N MET A 638 -30.87 20.50 -4.30
CA MET A 638 -30.41 19.69 -5.44
C MET A 638 -29.53 20.52 -6.40
N ARG A 639 -29.80 21.83 -6.54
CA ARG A 639 -29.02 22.72 -7.40
C ARG A 639 -27.64 23.12 -6.83
N HIS A 640 -27.54 23.31 -5.52
CA HIS A 640 -26.33 23.85 -4.88
C HIS A 640 -25.48 22.79 -4.19
N SER A 641 -26.02 21.58 -4.02
CA SER A 641 -25.27 20.49 -3.44
C SER A 641 -24.10 20.10 -4.37
N PRO A 642 -22.87 20.05 -3.84
CA PRO A 642 -21.70 19.67 -4.63
C PRO A 642 -21.84 18.27 -5.23
N VAL A 643 -22.67 17.39 -4.64
CA VAL A 643 -22.91 16.04 -5.16
C VAL A 643 -23.58 16.06 -6.54
N TRP A 644 -24.53 16.98 -6.74
CA TRP A 644 -25.32 17.08 -7.96
C TRP A 644 -24.58 17.84 -9.08
N GLN A 645 -23.74 18.82 -8.70
CA GLN A 645 -22.97 19.63 -9.66
C GLN A 645 -21.91 18.85 -10.45
N HIS A 646 -21.47 17.69 -9.96
CA HIS A 646 -20.48 16.85 -10.66
C HIS A 646 -21.10 15.83 -11.61
N LEU A 647 -22.44 15.71 -11.62
CA LEU A 647 -23.16 14.81 -12.53
C LEU A 647 -23.53 15.56 -13.81
N ASN A 648 -23.33 14.92 -14.96
CA ASN A 648 -23.90 15.44 -16.21
C ASN A 648 -25.42 15.19 -16.22
N GLY A 649 -26.18 15.96 -17.00
CA GLY A 649 -27.64 15.91 -16.98
C GLY A 649 -28.25 14.51 -17.17
N VAL A 650 -27.56 13.60 -17.88
CA VAL A 650 -27.99 12.20 -18.04
C VAL A 650 -27.81 11.41 -16.73
N ARG A 651 -26.64 11.46 -16.08
CA ARG A 651 -26.41 10.78 -14.79
C ARG A 651 -27.26 11.36 -13.67
N GLU A 652 -27.57 12.65 -13.77
CA GLU A 652 -28.46 13.34 -12.84
C GLU A 652 -29.90 12.82 -12.95
N ASP A 653 -30.40 12.62 -14.18
CA ASP A 653 -31.73 12.03 -14.44
C ASP A 653 -31.81 10.56 -13.96
N ASP A 654 -30.76 9.76 -14.20
CA ASP A 654 -30.65 8.37 -13.71
C ASP A 654 -30.71 8.29 -12.17
N LEU A 655 -30.08 9.25 -11.48
CA LEU A 655 -30.10 9.34 -10.03
C LEU A 655 -31.50 9.74 -9.51
N LEU A 656 -32.17 10.68 -10.17
CA LEU A 656 -33.53 11.11 -9.82
C LEU A 656 -34.53 9.96 -9.94
N GLU A 657 -34.45 9.14 -11.00
CA GLU A 657 -35.28 7.93 -11.16
C GLU A 657 -35.13 6.96 -9.98
N HIS A 658 -33.90 6.77 -9.48
CA HIS A 658 -33.67 5.89 -8.33
C HIS A 658 -34.20 6.45 -7.02
N LEU A 659 -34.09 7.76 -6.84
CA LEU A 659 -34.64 8.44 -5.66
C LEU A 659 -36.18 8.40 -5.67
N GLU A 660 -36.80 8.47 -6.85
CA GLU A 660 -38.26 8.33 -7.03
C GLU A 660 -38.77 6.97 -6.57
N HIS A 661 -38.06 5.88 -6.86
CA HIS A 661 -38.43 4.56 -6.35
C HIS A 661 -38.31 4.43 -4.82
N ARG A 662 -37.74 5.43 -4.14
CA ARG A 662 -37.52 5.47 -2.70
C ARG A 662 -38.20 6.69 -2.04
N THR A 663 -39.12 7.36 -2.71
CA THR A 663 -39.82 8.58 -2.21
C THR A 663 -40.42 8.39 -0.83
N ALA A 664 -41.14 7.30 -0.58
CA ALA A 664 -41.74 7.03 0.74
C ALA A 664 -40.68 6.90 1.87
N ALA A 665 -39.54 6.28 1.57
CA ALA A 665 -38.43 6.17 2.53
C ALA A 665 -37.71 7.52 2.75
N LEU A 666 -37.60 8.33 1.68
CA LEU A 666 -37.05 9.67 1.74
C LEU A 666 -37.97 10.63 2.51
N ALA A 667 -39.29 10.59 2.28
CA ALA A 667 -40.30 11.40 2.97
C ALA A 667 -40.24 11.17 4.49
N GLN A 668 -40.17 9.91 4.93
CA GLN A 668 -40.02 9.56 6.34
C GLN A 668 -38.71 10.06 6.96
N ARG A 669 -37.59 9.96 6.23
CA ARG A 669 -36.27 10.37 6.74
C ARG A 669 -36.04 11.89 6.70
N LEU A 670 -36.60 12.57 5.70
CA LEU A 670 -36.46 14.01 5.49
C LEU A 670 -37.55 14.83 6.20
N ASN A 671 -38.57 14.16 6.77
CA ASN A 671 -39.74 14.80 7.39
C ASN A 671 -40.45 15.79 6.45
N LEU A 672 -40.56 15.40 5.17
CA LEU A 672 -41.23 16.14 4.10
C LEU A 672 -42.44 15.34 3.60
N ASP A 673 -43.42 16.02 3.02
CA ASP A 673 -44.52 15.34 2.34
C ASP A 673 -44.01 14.67 1.05
N GLU A 674 -44.56 13.51 0.72
CA GLU A 674 -44.15 12.76 -0.48
C GLU A 674 -44.44 13.57 -1.75
N ALA A 675 -45.54 14.34 -1.74
CA ALA A 675 -45.92 15.21 -2.84
C ALA A 675 -44.90 16.34 -3.11
N ASP A 676 -44.28 16.89 -2.05
CA ASP A 676 -43.29 17.96 -2.18
C ASP A 676 -41.97 17.44 -2.79
N ILE A 677 -41.59 16.21 -2.44
CA ILE A 677 -40.42 15.52 -3.00
C ILE A 677 -40.64 15.21 -4.48
N GLU A 678 -41.80 14.64 -4.82
CA GLU A 678 -42.17 14.36 -6.21
C GLU A 678 -42.19 15.64 -7.06
N GLN A 679 -42.72 16.74 -6.53
CA GLN A 679 -42.74 18.02 -7.23
C GLN A 679 -41.33 18.56 -7.47
N ALA A 680 -40.45 18.49 -6.47
CA ALA A 680 -39.07 18.94 -6.62
C ALA A 680 -38.27 18.10 -7.63
N PHE A 681 -38.46 16.78 -7.65
CA PHE A 681 -37.86 15.92 -8.68
C PHE A 681 -38.37 16.25 -10.08
N ALA A 682 -39.69 16.43 -10.24
CA ALA A 682 -40.29 16.80 -11.52
C ALA A 682 -39.77 18.16 -12.05
N GLU A 683 -39.59 19.15 -11.16
CA GLU A 683 -39.08 20.47 -11.51
C GLU A 683 -37.60 20.41 -11.92
N ARG A 684 -36.77 19.67 -11.18
CA ARG A 684 -35.37 19.46 -11.53
C ARG A 684 -35.22 18.75 -12.88
N ARG A 685 -36.04 17.74 -13.15
CA ARG A 685 -36.06 17.05 -14.46
C ARG A 685 -36.42 17.94 -15.63
N ARG A 686 -37.27 18.95 -15.42
CA ARG A 686 -37.58 19.95 -16.45
C ARG A 686 -36.37 20.82 -16.74
N GLN A 687 -35.65 21.27 -15.70
CA GLN A 687 -34.45 22.06 -15.87
C GLN A 687 -33.33 21.29 -16.59
N ILE A 688 -33.11 20.03 -16.23
CA ILE A 688 -32.16 19.14 -16.92
C ILE A 688 -32.54 19.01 -18.40
N ALA A 689 -33.82 18.81 -18.70
CA ALA A 689 -34.33 18.73 -20.06
C ALA A 689 -34.10 20.04 -20.84
N ASP A 690 -34.36 21.20 -20.24
CA ASP A 690 -34.14 22.50 -20.88
C ASP A 690 -32.65 22.79 -21.09
N GLN A 691 -31.77 22.42 -20.15
CA GLN A 691 -30.32 22.52 -20.28
C GLN A 691 -29.81 21.65 -21.42
N LEU A 692 -30.19 20.37 -21.46
CA LEU A 692 -29.77 19.43 -22.49
C LEU A 692 -30.30 19.82 -23.86
N LYS A 693 -31.49 20.42 -23.95
CA LYS A 693 -32.02 20.94 -25.21
C LYS A 693 -31.14 22.04 -25.81
N GLN A 694 -30.46 22.81 -24.98
CA GLN A 694 -29.56 23.88 -25.41
C GLN A 694 -28.13 23.37 -25.68
N GLU A 695 -27.62 22.48 -24.84
CA GLU A 695 -26.25 21.98 -24.91
C GLU A 695 -26.05 20.87 -25.95
N ASP A 696 -26.99 19.90 -26.02
CA ASP A 696 -26.93 18.78 -26.94
C ASP A 696 -28.34 18.36 -27.41
N PRO A 697 -28.85 18.96 -28.51
CA PRO A 697 -30.19 18.69 -29.03
C PRO A 697 -30.43 17.21 -29.39
N GLN A 698 -29.38 16.46 -29.74
CA GLN A 698 -29.48 15.03 -30.06
C GLN A 698 -29.68 14.22 -28.78
N LEU A 699 -28.90 14.52 -27.74
CA LEU A 699 -29.04 13.88 -26.43
C LEU A 699 -30.39 14.22 -25.77
N TYR A 700 -30.87 15.45 -25.92
CA TYR A 700 -32.23 15.84 -25.52
C TYR A 700 -33.32 15.07 -26.28
N ALA A 701 -33.18 14.89 -27.59
CA ALA A 701 -34.13 14.10 -28.38
C ALA A 701 -34.15 12.64 -27.92
N MET A 702 -32.99 12.07 -27.56
CA MET A 702 -32.89 10.74 -26.96
C MET A 702 -33.59 10.68 -25.59
N LEU A 703 -33.35 11.64 -24.70
CA LEU A 703 -33.99 11.74 -23.38
C LEU A 703 -35.51 11.95 -23.47
N LYS A 704 -35.97 12.77 -24.42
CA LYS A 704 -37.40 13.02 -24.62
C LYS A 704 -38.12 11.80 -25.19
N ALA A 705 -37.51 11.10 -26.16
CA ALA A 705 -38.03 9.83 -26.67
C ALA A 705 -38.11 8.77 -25.55
N HIS A 706 -37.11 8.75 -24.66
CA HIS A 706 -37.07 7.92 -23.46
C HIS A 706 -38.22 8.20 -22.47
N ARG A 707 -38.61 9.48 -22.28
CA ARG A 707 -39.71 9.88 -21.37
C ARG A 707 -41.11 9.61 -21.92
N GLY A 708 -41.31 9.74 -23.24
CA GLY A 708 -42.61 9.52 -23.87
C GLY A 708 -43.18 8.10 -23.66
N GLU A 709 -42.32 7.08 -23.56
CA GLU A 709 -42.71 5.70 -23.28
C GLU A 709 -42.96 5.44 -21.77
N LEU A 710 -42.25 6.14 -20.88
CA LEU A 710 -42.46 6.06 -19.43
C LEU A 710 -43.82 6.63 -19.02
N ASP A 711 -44.20 7.78 -19.60
CA ASP A 711 -45.52 8.39 -19.37
C ASP A 711 -46.66 7.49 -19.84
N GLU A 712 -46.49 6.68 -20.90
CA GLU A 712 -47.49 5.70 -21.32
C GLU A 712 -47.64 4.54 -20.32
N VAL A 713 -46.53 3.95 -19.85
CA VAL A 713 -46.56 2.83 -18.88
C VAL A 713 -47.02 3.27 -17.49
N VAL A 714 -46.50 4.40 -17.00
CA VAL A 714 -46.89 4.99 -15.73
C VAL A 714 -48.33 5.48 -15.80
N SER A 715 -48.77 6.09 -16.90
CA SER A 715 -50.19 6.50 -17.03
C SER A 715 -51.14 5.30 -17.08
N GLU A 716 -50.73 4.14 -17.57
CA GLU A 716 -51.54 2.92 -17.56
C GLU A 716 -51.68 2.32 -16.15
N GLN A 717 -50.57 2.24 -15.39
CA GLN A 717 -50.58 1.83 -13.99
C GLN A 717 -51.31 2.83 -13.09
N VAL A 718 -51.04 4.13 -13.26
CA VAL A 718 -51.72 5.22 -12.55
C VAL A 718 -53.20 5.29 -12.94
N ARG A 719 -53.58 5.01 -14.19
CA ARG A 719 -55.00 4.85 -14.59
C ARG A 719 -55.64 3.69 -13.86
N ARG A 720 -54.98 2.53 -13.74
CA ARG A 720 -55.51 1.37 -13.00
C ARG A 720 -55.68 1.68 -11.51
N VAL A 721 -54.68 2.33 -10.90
CA VAL A 721 -54.73 2.73 -9.48
C VAL A 721 -55.81 3.81 -9.25
N ARG A 722 -55.90 4.84 -10.09
CA ARG A 722 -56.98 5.85 -10.03
C ARG A 722 -58.36 5.24 -10.32
N ALA A 723 -58.47 4.28 -11.22
CA ALA A 723 -59.72 3.58 -11.49
C ALA A 723 -60.17 2.76 -10.27
N ASN A 724 -59.24 2.06 -9.61
CA ASN A 724 -59.52 1.34 -8.36
C ASN A 724 -59.87 2.29 -7.20
N TRP A 725 -59.16 3.41 -7.08
CA TRP A 725 -59.46 4.43 -6.07
C TRP A 725 -60.84 5.08 -6.29
N ARG A 726 -61.21 5.41 -7.54
CA ARG A 726 -62.55 5.92 -7.87
C ARG A 726 -63.64 4.87 -7.59
N ARG A 727 -63.36 3.59 -7.85
CA ARG A 727 -64.27 2.48 -7.51
C ARG A 727 -64.50 2.39 -6.01
N ASN A 728 -63.43 2.43 -5.21
CA ASN A 728 -63.53 2.35 -3.75
C ASN A 728 -64.23 3.59 -3.17
N LYS A 729 -63.92 4.78 -3.67
CA LYS A 729 -64.60 6.02 -3.26
C LYS A 729 -66.09 6.00 -3.59
N ALA A 730 -66.49 5.46 -4.74
CA ALA A 730 -67.90 5.30 -5.09
C ALA A 730 -68.61 4.28 -4.19
N VAL A 731 -67.92 3.21 -3.76
CA VAL A 731 -68.44 2.23 -2.80
C VAL A 731 -68.61 2.84 -1.41
N ASP A 732 -67.68 3.68 -0.97
CA ASP A 732 -67.77 4.37 0.32
C ASP A 732 -68.85 5.45 0.32
N ASP A 733 -69.04 6.18 -0.78
CA ASP A 733 -70.13 7.14 -0.95
C ASP A 733 -71.51 6.45 -1.00
N LEU A 734 -71.59 5.25 -1.59
CA LEU A 734 -72.77 4.38 -1.54
C LEU A 734 -73.06 3.86 -0.12
N ARG A 735 -72.03 3.49 0.65
CA ARG A 735 -72.18 3.12 2.06
C ARG A 735 -72.66 4.29 2.91
N ALA A 736 -72.13 5.48 2.69
CA ALA A 736 -72.56 6.69 3.39
C ALA A 736 -74.04 7.01 3.08
N ARG A 737 -74.45 6.93 1.81
CA ARG A 737 -75.86 7.12 1.41
C ARG A 737 -76.79 6.02 1.94
N LEU A 738 -76.32 4.78 2.00
CA LEU A 738 -77.06 3.67 2.62
C LEU A 738 -77.21 3.87 4.13
N HIS A 739 -76.19 4.42 4.80
CA HIS A 739 -76.23 4.78 6.21
C HIS A 739 -77.23 5.93 6.47
N ASP A 740 -77.24 6.96 5.63
CA ASP A 740 -78.21 8.06 5.70
C ASP A 740 -79.65 7.62 5.41
N LEU A 741 -79.85 6.73 4.43
CA LEU A 741 -81.15 6.12 4.16
C LEU A 741 -81.64 5.26 5.32
N ARG A 742 -80.73 4.54 5.99
CA ARG A 742 -81.07 3.75 7.19
C ARG A 742 -81.48 4.66 8.35
N HIS A 743 -80.77 5.77 8.56
CA HIS A 743 -81.15 6.80 9.53
C HIS A 743 -82.51 7.45 9.22
N LEU A 744 -82.84 7.67 7.93
CA LEU A 744 -84.15 8.19 7.52
C LEU A 744 -85.29 7.19 7.70
N ILE A 745 -85.03 5.89 7.56
CA ILE A 745 -85.99 4.82 7.82
C ILE A 745 -86.23 4.69 9.34
N ASP A 746 -85.17 4.71 10.16
CA ASP A 746 -85.28 4.66 11.62
C ASP A 746 -85.99 5.92 12.19
N ASN A 747 -85.74 7.11 11.63
CA ASN A 747 -86.47 8.33 12.00
C ASN A 747 -87.95 8.35 11.55
N ARG A 748 -88.34 7.58 10.53
CA ARG A 748 -89.77 7.38 10.20
C ARG A 748 -90.44 6.37 11.12
N GLY A 749 -89.70 5.40 11.66
CA GLY A 749 -90.19 4.50 12.71
C GLY A 749 -90.52 5.25 14.01
N HIS A 750 -89.64 6.15 14.45
CA HIS A 750 -89.88 6.96 15.66
C HIS A 750 -90.96 8.05 15.52
N ASN A 751 -91.31 8.46 14.29
CA ASN A 751 -92.42 9.40 14.06
C ASN A 751 -93.79 8.72 13.85
N GLN A 752 -93.85 7.38 13.85
CA GLN A 752 -95.10 6.62 13.93
C GLN A 752 -95.45 6.22 15.38
N ASP A 753 -94.46 6.07 16.28
CA ASP A 753 -94.72 5.77 17.69
C ASP A 753 -95.17 6.98 18.53
N SER A 754 -94.94 8.21 18.07
CA SER A 754 -95.49 9.43 18.71
C SER A 754 -96.97 9.72 18.37
N ARG A 755 -97.60 8.89 17.51
CA ARG A 755 -99.04 8.94 17.22
C ARG A 755 -99.86 7.82 17.86
N ASN A 756 -99.25 6.92 18.64
CA ASN A 756 -99.93 5.83 19.35
C ASN A 756 -99.55 5.74 20.84
N SER A 757 -99.57 6.87 21.56
CA SER A 757 -99.77 6.87 23.02
C SER A 757 -100.98 7.72 23.40
N LYS A 758 -102.12 7.05 23.43
CA LYS A 758 -103.12 7.17 24.49
C LYS A 758 -103.13 5.83 25.22
#